data_AF-A0A956J7Y3-F1
#
_entry.id   AF-A0A956J7Y3-F1
#
_cell.length_a   1.000
_cell.length_b   1.000
_cell.length_c   1.000
_cell.angle_alpha   90.00
_cell.angle_beta   90.00
_cell.angle_gamma   90.00
#
_symmetry.space_group_name_H-M   'P 1'
#
loop_
_entity.id
_entity.type
_entity.pdbx_description
1 polymer ?
#
loop_
_entity_poly.entity_id
_entity_poly.type
_entity_poly.pdbx_seq_one_letter_code
_entity_poly.pdbx_strand_id
1 'polypeptide(L)'
;MASRSLQLSARPQGDEVWVDAQGSAEDIVDPRPLGRGFTLPRLDAFAHAVADAAARGEPLDRATTAEAQELHRALREADLGLPPRDGDVLVRIHAIGSRLAAVPWEAVCEPDHPRGYWGTSPSILTTRCVATARPMQTREISSALRFLAISHLGPEVPERLREAIGPRIDSGEVEWLPALVPPDAELDELPARIRKQPNIIHYVGHGRAGDLPMLQLAEDPEEPGGLVSAEALAKLIEYEKGAVRLLVLESCEGARRGDLSSAAELLAAKSGIHAVLAHLWPVRAAVARRFSSYFYEALVSSGQTRGDVAASLQHARLMLLEHEGGSAEAFSPVLFLRTNNPSLFEFKDVPGRAAAGPRPAAPATPPLARPLPAELRDLVGGDKGFSLLLGDRWKQDPMWRQSEESLERLRQLLLEELAKRGDVGDKVVHSSTSALMERAALLIDVRTIDKKFQAHFKEIEPPRLVESLARVLPPGVHLTLLRHPYLENAIARAHPEAGIYVAQPSPLANESAHLFRWDAEDGAWEEVIGSHAIDTLTDSLELSRDYVVIRPYRGYTPENDYERALTTEDHYLFEAQSLAEMLSHEPRLYEAIEASLQLKRPWLITGTSLVPWNHRKILHSFFERLPESSLAIANPAENEESLWENGQGLPGRKAIDCVTASSEELAAWLDAMPPPRVLRQGA
;
A
#
# COMPACT_ATOMS: atom_id res chain seq x y z
N MET A 1 -17.59 -20.05 5.10
CA MET A 1 -18.74 -20.95 4.82
C MET A 1 -18.49 -21.60 3.47
N ALA A 2 -18.82 -22.88 3.27
CA ALA A 2 -18.68 -23.47 1.94
C ALA A 2 -19.75 -22.84 1.04
N SER A 3 -19.35 -22.04 0.06
CA SER A 3 -20.26 -21.47 -0.92
C SER A 3 -20.98 -22.60 -1.64
N ARG A 4 -22.30 -22.47 -1.82
CA ARG A 4 -23.05 -23.38 -2.69
C ARG A 4 -22.42 -23.27 -4.08
N SER A 5 -21.99 -24.39 -4.65
CA SER A 5 -21.44 -24.47 -6.00
C SER A 5 -22.43 -25.16 -6.93
N LEU A 6 -22.57 -24.61 -8.12
CA LEU A 6 -23.29 -25.18 -9.26
C LEU A 6 -22.33 -25.26 -10.43
N GLN A 7 -22.09 -26.45 -10.98
CA GLN A 7 -21.40 -26.60 -12.25
C GLN A 7 -22.44 -26.61 -13.36
N LEU A 8 -22.31 -25.73 -14.35
CA LEU A 8 -23.16 -25.68 -15.54
C LEU A 8 -22.32 -26.12 -16.73
N SER A 9 -22.70 -27.20 -17.41
CA SER A 9 -22.03 -27.62 -18.64
C SER A 9 -22.83 -27.14 -19.85
N ALA A 10 -22.13 -26.64 -20.87
CA ALA A 10 -22.71 -26.33 -22.17
C ALA A 10 -21.95 -27.08 -23.26
N ARG A 11 -22.64 -27.83 -24.11
CA ARG A 11 -22.02 -28.66 -25.15
C ARG A 11 -22.75 -28.56 -26.49
N PRO A 12 -22.03 -28.56 -27.62
CA PRO A 12 -22.65 -28.58 -28.93
C PRO A 12 -23.21 -29.97 -29.25
N GLN A 13 -24.38 -30.01 -29.88
CA GLN A 13 -24.96 -31.19 -30.51
C GLN A 13 -25.51 -30.80 -31.88
N GLY A 14 -24.64 -30.87 -32.90
CA GLY A 14 -24.90 -30.19 -34.17
C GLY A 14 -24.87 -28.67 -33.96
N ASP A 15 -25.89 -27.97 -34.46
CA ASP A 15 -26.06 -26.52 -34.21
C ASP A 15 -26.80 -26.21 -32.90
N GLU A 16 -27.43 -27.21 -32.27
CA GLU A 16 -28.06 -27.03 -30.97
C GLU A 16 -27.00 -26.99 -29.85
N VAL A 17 -27.31 -26.24 -28.80
CA VAL A 17 -26.50 -26.21 -27.58
C VAL A 17 -27.28 -26.91 -26.50
N TRP A 18 -26.66 -27.88 -25.84
CA TRP A 18 -27.24 -28.62 -24.73
C TRP A 18 -26.60 -28.17 -23.43
N VAL A 19 -27.41 -28.00 -22.39
CA VAL A 19 -26.99 -27.60 -21.06
C VAL A 19 -27.39 -28.66 -20.04
N ASP A 20 -26.50 -28.89 -19.08
CA ASP A 20 -26.73 -29.70 -17.88
C ASP A 20 -26.14 -28.97 -16.67
N ALA A 21 -26.53 -29.41 -15.47
CA ALA A 21 -25.99 -28.84 -14.25
C ALA A 21 -25.78 -29.89 -13.15
N GLN A 22 -24.79 -29.64 -12.31
CA GLN A 22 -24.47 -30.47 -11.16
C GLN A 22 -24.31 -29.60 -9.91
N GLY A 23 -25.15 -29.84 -8.91
CA GLY A 23 -25.10 -29.13 -7.63
C GLY A 23 -24.07 -29.70 -6.65
N SER A 24 -23.85 -28.98 -5.54
CA SER A 24 -22.92 -29.37 -4.48
C SER A 24 -23.28 -30.67 -3.75
N ALA A 25 -24.57 -31.05 -3.78
CA ALA A 25 -25.12 -32.24 -3.14
C ALA A 25 -25.16 -33.46 -4.09
N GLU A 26 -24.45 -33.40 -5.22
CA GLU A 26 -24.49 -34.39 -6.30
C GLU A 26 -25.85 -34.51 -7.01
N ASP A 27 -26.77 -33.56 -6.81
CA ASP A 27 -27.97 -33.44 -7.63
C ASP A 27 -27.56 -33.13 -9.08
N ILE A 28 -27.81 -34.06 -10.00
CA ILE A 28 -27.53 -33.92 -11.43
C ILE A 28 -28.84 -33.58 -12.14
N VAL A 29 -28.83 -32.49 -12.91
CA VAL A 29 -29.89 -32.14 -13.84
C VAL A 29 -29.55 -32.75 -15.20
N ASP A 30 -30.47 -33.54 -15.74
CA ASP A 30 -30.27 -34.20 -17.04
C ASP A 30 -30.01 -33.18 -18.16
N PRO A 31 -29.12 -33.49 -19.12
CA PRO A 31 -28.86 -32.62 -20.27
C PRO A 31 -30.12 -32.33 -21.09
N ARG A 32 -30.31 -31.06 -21.43
CA ARG A 32 -31.46 -30.56 -22.22
C ARG A 32 -31.01 -29.50 -23.23
N PRO A 33 -31.73 -29.29 -24.34
CA PRO A 33 -31.42 -28.19 -25.25
C PRO A 33 -31.59 -26.84 -24.56
N LEU A 34 -30.65 -25.93 -24.80
CA LEU A 34 -30.72 -24.53 -24.44
C LEU A 34 -31.88 -23.91 -25.23
N GLY A 35 -33.00 -23.69 -24.54
CA GLY A 35 -34.28 -23.33 -25.16
C GLY A 35 -34.27 -22.02 -25.95
N ARG A 36 -35.45 -21.59 -26.39
CA ARG A 36 -35.66 -20.31 -27.11
C ARG A 36 -34.84 -20.15 -28.41
N GLY A 37 -34.40 -21.25 -29.02
CA GLY A 37 -33.66 -21.24 -30.28
C GLY A 37 -32.23 -20.71 -30.15
N PHE A 38 -31.59 -20.88 -29.00
CA PHE A 38 -30.16 -20.59 -28.85
C PHE A 38 -29.32 -21.69 -29.50
N THR A 39 -28.91 -21.44 -30.73
CA THR A 39 -28.00 -22.27 -31.51
C THR A 39 -26.56 -21.77 -31.40
N LEU A 40 -25.59 -22.59 -31.81
CA LEU A 40 -24.18 -22.18 -31.89
C LEU A 40 -23.98 -20.90 -32.73
N PRO A 41 -24.55 -20.77 -33.96
CA PRO A 41 -24.43 -19.53 -34.71
C PRO A 41 -24.98 -18.29 -33.98
N ARG A 42 -26.05 -18.46 -33.19
CA ARG A 42 -26.66 -17.36 -32.44
C ARG A 42 -25.79 -16.93 -31.26
N LEU A 43 -25.23 -17.88 -30.52
CA LEU A 43 -24.26 -17.60 -29.44
C LEU A 43 -22.96 -16.99 -29.98
N ASP A 44 -22.49 -17.44 -31.14
CA ASP A 44 -21.36 -16.80 -31.81
C ASP A 44 -21.67 -15.36 -32.16
N ALA A 45 -22.85 -15.07 -32.75
CA ALA A 45 -23.25 -13.70 -33.08
C ALA A 45 -23.31 -12.82 -31.82
N PHE A 46 -23.82 -13.34 -30.71
CA PHE A 46 -23.79 -12.67 -29.41
C PHE A 46 -22.36 -12.39 -28.94
N ALA A 47 -21.46 -13.38 -29.00
CA ALA A 47 -20.06 -13.23 -28.60
C ALA A 47 -19.34 -12.16 -29.46
N HIS A 48 -19.57 -12.14 -30.77
CA HIS A 48 -19.03 -11.13 -31.67
C HIS A 48 -19.55 -9.73 -31.32
N ALA A 49 -20.86 -9.58 -31.08
CA ALA A 49 -21.46 -8.29 -30.74
C ALA A 49 -20.88 -7.70 -29.44
N VAL A 50 -20.70 -8.53 -28.40
CA VAL A 50 -20.07 -8.12 -27.14
C VAL A 50 -18.60 -7.74 -27.35
N ALA A 51 -17.85 -8.55 -28.08
CA ALA A 51 -16.44 -8.28 -28.36
C ALA A 51 -16.25 -7.01 -29.22
N ASP A 52 -17.18 -6.71 -30.12
CA ASP A 52 -17.16 -5.51 -30.95
C ASP A 52 -17.51 -4.26 -30.15
N ALA A 53 -18.48 -4.33 -29.23
CA ALA A 53 -18.74 -3.26 -28.28
C ALA A 53 -17.51 -2.98 -27.41
N ALA A 54 -16.86 -4.04 -26.91
CA ALA A 54 -15.67 -3.90 -26.09
C ALA A 54 -14.48 -3.31 -26.87
N ALA A 55 -14.28 -3.71 -28.13
CA ALA A 55 -13.24 -3.13 -28.99
C ALA A 55 -13.44 -1.62 -29.24
N ARG A 56 -14.68 -1.13 -29.16
CA ARG A 56 -15.01 0.30 -29.25
C ARG A 56 -15.00 1.01 -27.89
N GLY A 57 -14.82 0.28 -26.78
CA GLY A 57 -14.96 0.81 -25.43
C GLY A 57 -16.37 1.29 -25.11
N GLU A 58 -17.39 0.71 -25.75
CA GLU A 58 -18.79 1.10 -25.66
C GLU A 58 -19.60 0.13 -24.79
N PRO A 59 -20.72 0.59 -24.20
CA PRO A 59 -21.69 -0.31 -23.59
C PRO A 59 -22.37 -1.20 -24.64
N LEU A 60 -22.97 -2.30 -24.18
CA LEU A 60 -23.80 -3.13 -25.04
C LEU A 60 -24.98 -2.33 -25.57
N ASP A 61 -25.23 -2.41 -26.88
CA ASP A 61 -26.39 -1.77 -27.49
C ASP A 61 -27.69 -2.47 -27.08
N ARG A 62 -28.84 -1.85 -27.40
CA ARG A 62 -30.15 -2.39 -27.00
C ARG A 62 -30.41 -3.79 -27.55
N ALA A 63 -29.93 -4.09 -28.76
CA ALA A 63 -30.14 -5.39 -29.38
C ALA A 63 -29.33 -6.48 -28.67
N THR A 64 -28.06 -6.19 -28.37
CA THR A 64 -27.13 -7.08 -27.67
C THR A 64 -27.57 -7.29 -26.22
N THR A 65 -28.05 -6.25 -25.53
CA THR A 65 -28.64 -6.38 -24.19
C THR A 65 -29.90 -7.23 -24.20
N ALA A 66 -30.78 -7.07 -25.20
CA ALA A 66 -31.98 -7.91 -25.33
C ALA A 66 -31.60 -9.39 -25.56
N GLU A 67 -30.56 -9.63 -26.36
CA GLU A 67 -30.03 -10.97 -26.60
C GLU A 67 -29.42 -11.60 -25.33
N ALA A 68 -28.66 -10.82 -24.55
CA ALA A 68 -28.14 -11.24 -23.24
C ALA A 68 -29.27 -11.61 -22.26
N GLN A 69 -30.39 -10.88 -22.30
CA GLN A 69 -31.58 -11.15 -21.49
C GLN A 69 -32.36 -12.38 -21.95
N GLU A 70 -32.45 -12.60 -23.25
CA GLU A 70 -33.02 -13.83 -23.81
C GLU A 70 -32.19 -15.05 -23.43
N LEU A 71 -30.85 -14.94 -23.45
CA LEU A 71 -29.96 -16.01 -23.02
C LEU A 71 -30.15 -16.33 -21.54
N HIS A 72 -30.29 -15.32 -20.69
CA HIS A 72 -30.64 -15.52 -19.28
C HIS A 72 -31.97 -16.27 -19.11
N ARG A 73 -33.01 -15.89 -19.86
CA ARG A 73 -34.32 -16.58 -19.81
C ARG A 73 -34.18 -18.05 -20.23
N ALA A 74 -33.45 -18.32 -21.30
CA ALA A 74 -33.21 -19.69 -21.78
C ALA A 74 -32.49 -20.56 -20.72
N LEU A 75 -31.48 -20.01 -20.03
CA LEU A 75 -30.77 -20.70 -18.96
C LEU A 75 -31.65 -20.96 -17.73
N ARG A 76 -32.56 -20.04 -17.40
CA ARG A 76 -33.53 -20.22 -16.30
C ARG A 76 -34.61 -21.24 -16.65
N GLU A 77 -35.13 -21.23 -17.88
CA GLU A 77 -36.16 -22.18 -18.35
C GLU A 77 -35.65 -23.62 -18.45
N ALA A 78 -34.34 -23.80 -18.61
CA ALA A 78 -33.71 -25.13 -18.58
C ALA A 78 -33.74 -25.79 -17.19
N ASP A 79 -34.17 -25.07 -16.15
CA ASP A 79 -34.31 -25.56 -14.76
C ASP A 79 -33.01 -26.17 -14.20
N LEU A 80 -31.90 -25.47 -14.43
CA LEU A 80 -30.54 -25.91 -14.08
C LEU A 80 -30.23 -25.80 -12.57
N GLY A 81 -31.24 -25.63 -11.71
CA GLY A 81 -31.02 -25.40 -10.27
C GLY A 81 -30.32 -24.07 -9.96
N LEU A 82 -30.41 -23.09 -10.86
CA LEU A 82 -29.89 -21.74 -10.60
C LEU A 82 -30.63 -21.11 -9.41
N PRO A 83 -29.92 -20.53 -8.43
CA PRO A 83 -30.54 -20.01 -7.22
C PRO A 83 -31.54 -18.89 -7.53
N PRO A 84 -32.62 -18.73 -6.74
CA PRO A 84 -33.34 -17.46 -6.70
C PRO A 84 -32.36 -16.34 -6.27
N ARG A 85 -32.68 -15.08 -6.54
CA ARG A 85 -31.80 -13.89 -6.30
C ARG A 85 -31.18 -13.80 -4.89
N ASP A 86 -31.64 -14.60 -3.93
CA ASP A 86 -31.16 -14.65 -2.56
C ASP A 86 -30.22 -15.86 -2.35
N GLY A 87 -28.91 -15.63 -2.52
CA GLY A 87 -27.86 -16.55 -2.04
C GLY A 87 -26.59 -16.53 -2.89
N ASP A 88 -25.43 -16.51 -2.24
CA ASP A 88 -24.11 -16.53 -2.89
C ASP A 88 -23.83 -17.93 -3.47
N VAL A 89 -24.01 -18.08 -4.79
CA VAL A 89 -23.69 -19.32 -5.51
C VAL A 89 -22.51 -19.11 -6.45
N LEU A 90 -21.53 -20.01 -6.33
CA LEU A 90 -20.46 -20.15 -7.31
C LEU A 90 -20.98 -20.93 -8.51
N VAL A 91 -21.21 -20.25 -9.64
CA VAL A 91 -21.60 -20.87 -10.90
C VAL A 91 -20.35 -21.10 -11.74
N ARG A 92 -20.03 -22.37 -11.97
CA ARG A 92 -18.84 -22.82 -12.69
C ARG A 92 -19.24 -23.33 -14.07
N ILE A 93 -18.89 -22.58 -15.11
CA ILE A 93 -19.30 -22.87 -16.48
C ILE A 93 -18.26 -23.74 -17.16
N HIS A 94 -18.67 -24.93 -17.57
CA HIS A 94 -17.90 -25.86 -18.39
C HIS A 94 -18.39 -25.78 -19.84
N ALA A 95 -17.78 -24.89 -20.62
CA ALA A 95 -18.11 -24.72 -22.03
C ALA A 95 -17.28 -25.67 -22.89
N ILE A 96 -17.91 -26.70 -23.44
CA ILE A 96 -17.22 -27.73 -24.23
C ILE A 96 -17.08 -27.27 -25.67
N GLY A 97 -15.84 -27.00 -26.09
CA GLY A 97 -15.49 -26.60 -27.45
C GLY A 97 -15.23 -25.10 -27.61
N SER A 98 -14.36 -24.75 -28.55
CA SER A 98 -13.81 -23.40 -28.70
C SER A 98 -14.85 -22.31 -28.95
N ARG A 99 -15.93 -22.61 -29.69
CA ARG A 99 -17.04 -21.66 -29.95
C ARG A 99 -17.77 -21.28 -28.67
N LEU A 100 -18.14 -22.28 -27.85
CA LEU A 100 -18.81 -22.03 -26.56
C LEU A 100 -17.85 -21.42 -25.53
N ALA A 101 -16.57 -21.75 -25.58
CA ALA A 101 -15.54 -21.11 -24.76
C ALA A 101 -15.38 -19.62 -25.10
N ALA A 102 -15.62 -19.20 -26.34
CA ALA A 102 -15.57 -17.78 -26.72
C ALA A 102 -16.79 -16.96 -26.25
N VAL A 103 -17.89 -17.62 -25.86
CA VAL A 103 -19.09 -16.93 -25.39
C VAL A 103 -18.79 -16.18 -24.08
N PRO A 104 -19.12 -14.88 -23.98
CA PRO A 104 -18.96 -14.10 -22.76
C PRO A 104 -20.14 -14.38 -21.82
N TRP A 105 -20.14 -15.55 -21.19
CA TRP A 105 -21.18 -15.96 -20.24
C TRP A 105 -21.37 -14.95 -19.10
N GLU A 106 -20.34 -14.18 -18.79
CA GLU A 106 -20.35 -13.14 -17.78
C GLU A 106 -21.15 -11.89 -18.21
N ALA A 107 -21.44 -11.74 -19.50
CA ALA A 107 -22.32 -10.71 -20.06
C ALA A 107 -23.79 -11.16 -20.16
N VAL A 108 -24.15 -12.38 -19.72
CA VAL A 108 -25.56 -12.80 -19.58
C VAL A 108 -26.25 -11.86 -18.59
N CYS A 109 -27.43 -11.35 -18.95
CA CYS A 109 -28.07 -10.25 -18.22
C CYS A 109 -29.47 -10.61 -17.74
N GLU A 110 -29.81 -10.27 -16.51
CA GLU A 110 -31.15 -10.45 -15.99
C GLU A 110 -32.18 -9.58 -16.74
N PRO A 111 -33.38 -10.12 -17.03
CA PRO A 111 -34.50 -9.34 -17.54
C PRO A 111 -34.82 -8.12 -16.66
N ASP A 112 -35.27 -7.04 -17.31
CA ASP A 112 -35.72 -5.80 -16.66
C ASP A 112 -34.65 -5.06 -15.82
N HIS A 113 -33.41 -5.56 -15.85
CA HIS A 113 -32.26 -4.98 -15.15
C HIS A 113 -31.15 -4.73 -16.19
N PRO A 114 -31.06 -3.53 -16.77
CA PRO A 114 -30.13 -3.25 -17.88
C PRO A 114 -28.65 -3.37 -17.53
N ARG A 115 -28.31 -3.51 -16.24
CA ARG A 115 -26.96 -3.80 -15.73
C ARG A 115 -26.91 -5.06 -14.85
N GLY A 116 -27.92 -5.93 -14.93
CA GLY A 116 -28.04 -7.16 -14.14
C GLY A 116 -27.18 -8.29 -14.67
N TYR A 117 -25.90 -8.05 -14.97
CA TYR A 117 -25.02 -9.04 -15.59
C TYR A 117 -24.58 -10.11 -14.60
N TRP A 118 -24.45 -11.36 -15.05
CA TRP A 118 -23.90 -12.47 -14.26
C TRP A 118 -22.50 -12.20 -13.74
N GLY A 119 -21.66 -11.51 -14.53
CA GLY A 119 -20.30 -11.13 -14.13
C GLY A 119 -20.24 -10.09 -13.02
N THR A 120 -21.35 -9.43 -12.69
CA THR A 120 -21.47 -8.41 -11.63
C THR A 120 -22.61 -8.68 -10.66
N SER A 121 -23.20 -9.88 -10.71
CA SER A 121 -24.41 -10.21 -9.95
C SER A 121 -24.06 -10.47 -8.48
N PRO A 122 -24.64 -9.76 -7.51
CA PRO A 122 -24.32 -9.97 -6.09
C PRO A 122 -24.66 -11.38 -5.59
N SER A 123 -25.51 -12.12 -6.30
CA SER A 123 -25.93 -13.49 -5.96
C SER A 123 -25.20 -14.59 -6.74
N ILE A 124 -24.45 -14.25 -7.79
CA ILE A 124 -23.81 -15.25 -8.67
C ILE A 124 -22.34 -14.91 -8.86
N LEU A 125 -21.46 -15.71 -8.28
CA LEU A 125 -20.03 -15.70 -8.56
C LEU A 125 -19.79 -16.54 -9.81
N THR A 126 -19.65 -15.88 -10.97
CA THR A 126 -19.46 -16.57 -12.26
C THR A 126 -17.99 -16.89 -12.51
N THR A 127 -17.66 -18.16 -12.64
CA THR A 127 -16.34 -18.65 -13.04
C THR A 127 -16.46 -19.68 -14.17
N ARG A 128 -15.36 -19.96 -14.84
CA ARG A 128 -15.22 -21.06 -15.80
C ARG A 128 -14.56 -22.24 -15.10
N CYS A 129 -14.86 -23.46 -15.48
CA CYS A 129 -14.19 -24.64 -14.91
C CYS A 129 -13.59 -25.54 -15.97
N VAL A 130 -12.56 -26.25 -15.52
CA VAL A 130 -11.84 -27.28 -16.26
C VAL A 130 -11.99 -28.60 -15.52
N ALA A 131 -12.19 -29.69 -16.26
CA ALA A 131 -12.36 -31.02 -15.67
C ALA A 131 -11.04 -31.48 -15.01
N THR A 132 -11.00 -31.62 -13.68
CA THR A 132 -9.85 -32.22 -12.97
C THR A 132 -10.28 -33.07 -11.78
N ALA A 133 -9.54 -34.16 -11.52
CA ALA A 133 -9.93 -35.21 -10.57
C ALA A 133 -9.31 -35.11 -9.17
N ARG A 134 -8.58 -34.04 -8.83
CA ARG A 134 -7.88 -33.93 -7.54
C ARG A 134 -8.42 -32.77 -6.69
N PRO A 135 -8.97 -33.03 -5.48
CA PRO A 135 -9.29 -31.97 -4.54
C PRO A 135 -8.01 -31.28 -4.04
N MET A 136 -8.08 -29.97 -3.80
CA MET A 136 -6.91 -29.14 -3.46
C MET A 136 -7.20 -28.24 -2.25
N GLN A 137 -6.16 -27.95 -1.47
CA GLN A 137 -6.24 -27.12 -0.27
C GLN A 137 -5.88 -25.66 -0.58
N THR A 138 -6.59 -24.73 0.07
CA THR A 138 -6.22 -23.31 0.14
C THR A 138 -4.82 -23.17 0.75
N ARG A 139 -4.05 -22.16 0.33
CA ARG A 139 -2.70 -21.94 0.85
C ARG A 139 -2.73 -20.85 1.91
N GLU A 140 -2.16 -21.17 3.06
CA GLU A 140 -1.85 -20.18 4.08
C GLU A 140 -0.76 -19.22 3.59
N ILE A 141 -1.03 -17.94 3.70
CA ILE A 141 -0.10 -16.85 3.45
C ILE A 141 0.21 -16.22 4.81
N SER A 142 1.42 -16.46 5.32
CA SER A 142 1.89 -15.96 6.62
C SER A 142 2.49 -14.54 6.54
N SER A 143 2.67 -14.00 5.33
CA SER A 143 3.36 -12.74 5.04
C SER A 143 2.69 -12.01 3.85
N ALA A 144 3.43 -11.20 3.09
CA ALA A 144 2.95 -10.56 1.87
C ALA A 144 2.68 -11.57 0.73
N LEU A 145 1.78 -11.20 -0.18
CA LEU A 145 1.49 -11.93 -1.42
C LEU A 145 2.62 -11.70 -2.43
N ARG A 146 3.35 -12.74 -2.80
CA ARG A 146 4.53 -12.64 -3.67
C ARG A 146 4.13 -12.57 -5.13
N PHE A 147 4.50 -11.50 -5.81
CA PHE A 147 4.00 -11.12 -7.13
C PHE A 147 5.12 -11.08 -8.15
N LEU A 148 5.02 -11.85 -9.23
CA LEU A 148 5.95 -11.82 -10.35
C LEU A 148 5.25 -11.30 -11.61
N ALA A 149 5.72 -10.16 -12.13
CA ALA A 149 5.29 -9.65 -13.43
C ALA A 149 6.18 -10.19 -14.56
N ILE A 150 5.57 -10.55 -15.69
CA ILE A 150 6.25 -11.00 -16.91
C ILE A 150 5.70 -10.22 -18.09
N SER A 151 6.56 -9.65 -18.93
CA SER A 151 6.13 -9.02 -20.18
C SER A 151 7.23 -9.04 -21.23
N HIS A 152 6.86 -9.24 -22.50
CA HIS A 152 7.77 -9.12 -23.63
C HIS A 152 7.78 -7.71 -24.24
N LEU A 153 6.98 -6.78 -23.71
CA LEU A 153 6.76 -5.44 -24.25
C LEU A 153 7.62 -4.37 -23.58
N GLY A 154 8.74 -4.77 -22.94
CA GLY A 154 9.64 -3.86 -22.24
C GLY A 154 9.30 -3.61 -20.76
N PRO A 155 10.19 -2.92 -20.02
CA PRO A 155 10.08 -2.67 -18.59
C PRO A 155 8.92 -1.73 -18.20
N GLU A 156 8.45 -0.88 -19.10
CA GLU A 156 7.38 0.08 -18.84
C GLU A 156 6.03 -0.59 -18.51
N VAL A 157 5.79 -1.80 -19.03
CA VAL A 157 4.53 -2.50 -18.81
C VAL A 157 4.43 -3.00 -17.35
N PRO A 158 5.42 -3.74 -16.82
CA PRO A 158 5.43 -4.06 -15.39
C PRO A 158 5.49 -2.86 -14.46
N GLU A 159 6.18 -1.76 -14.82
CA GLU A 159 6.19 -0.56 -13.98
C GLU A 159 4.81 0.09 -13.88
N ARG A 160 4.03 0.17 -14.97
CA ARG A 160 2.63 0.65 -14.91
C ARG A 160 1.74 -0.26 -14.07
N LEU A 161 1.96 -1.58 -14.12
CA LEU A 161 1.25 -2.54 -13.28
C LEU A 161 1.64 -2.34 -11.80
N ARG A 162 2.93 -2.14 -11.54
CA ARG A 162 3.48 -1.87 -10.22
C ARG A 162 2.89 -0.58 -9.63
N GLU A 163 2.79 0.49 -10.42
CA GLU A 163 2.11 1.73 -10.04
C GLU A 163 0.64 1.48 -9.67
N ALA A 164 -0.07 0.69 -10.47
CA ALA A 164 -1.50 0.41 -10.27
C ALA A 164 -1.81 -0.34 -8.97
N ILE A 165 -0.85 -1.15 -8.50
CA ILE A 165 -0.93 -1.87 -7.22
C ILE A 165 -0.02 -1.29 -6.14
N GLY A 166 0.59 -0.13 -6.40
CA GLY A 166 1.57 0.54 -5.54
C GLY A 166 1.11 0.63 -4.08
N PRO A 167 -0.12 1.09 -3.79
CA PRO A 167 -0.63 1.15 -2.42
C PRO A 167 -0.57 -0.19 -1.66
N ARG A 168 -0.64 -1.32 -2.37
CA ARG A 168 -0.60 -2.69 -1.79
C ARG A 168 0.83 -3.21 -1.61
N ILE A 169 1.76 -2.72 -2.44
CA ILE A 169 3.19 -2.95 -2.24
C ILE A 169 3.65 -2.14 -1.02
N ASP A 170 3.26 -0.86 -0.96
CA ASP A 170 3.63 0.07 0.11
C ASP A 170 3.07 -0.36 1.47
N SER A 171 1.87 -0.94 1.50
CA SER A 171 1.27 -1.51 2.72
C SER A 171 1.89 -2.83 3.17
N GLY A 172 2.80 -3.41 2.37
CA GLY A 172 3.38 -4.74 2.61
C GLY A 172 2.38 -5.89 2.43
N GLU A 173 1.22 -5.65 1.80
CA GLU A 173 0.27 -6.70 1.44
C GLU A 173 0.75 -7.51 0.24
N VAL A 174 1.55 -6.89 -0.65
CA VAL A 174 2.16 -7.48 -1.84
C VAL A 174 3.68 -7.33 -1.78
N GLU A 175 4.41 -8.43 -1.97
CA GLU A 175 5.86 -8.43 -2.20
C GLU A 175 6.09 -8.47 -3.71
N TRP A 176 6.56 -7.37 -4.28
CA TRP A 176 6.92 -7.30 -5.70
C TRP A 176 8.27 -7.97 -5.95
N LEU A 177 8.26 -9.06 -6.71
CA LEU A 177 9.47 -9.75 -7.15
C LEU A 177 10.03 -9.05 -8.40
N PRO A 178 11.35 -9.16 -8.67
CA PRO A 178 11.94 -8.62 -9.89
C PRO A 178 11.17 -9.10 -11.13
N ALA A 179 10.70 -8.16 -11.95
CA ALA A 179 9.93 -8.45 -13.16
C ALA A 179 10.81 -9.12 -14.21
N LEU A 180 10.21 -9.99 -15.03
CA LEU A 180 10.88 -10.65 -16.16
C LEU A 180 10.51 -9.92 -17.44
N VAL A 181 11.44 -9.15 -17.99
CA VAL A 181 11.29 -8.32 -19.21
C VAL A 181 12.53 -8.42 -20.09
N PRO A 182 12.43 -8.15 -21.40
CA PRO A 182 13.60 -8.12 -22.29
C PRO A 182 14.71 -7.19 -21.78
N PRO A 183 15.99 -7.52 -22.02
CA PRO A 183 16.48 -8.72 -22.72
C PRO A 183 16.43 -9.99 -21.87
N ASP A 184 16.15 -9.90 -20.57
CA ASP A 184 16.20 -11.04 -19.64
C ASP A 184 14.98 -11.96 -19.72
N ALA A 185 13.94 -11.60 -20.50
CA ALA A 185 12.72 -12.40 -20.67
C ALA A 185 12.90 -13.57 -21.64
N GLU A 186 13.83 -14.46 -21.29
CA GLU A 186 14.06 -15.71 -22.00
C GLU A 186 13.53 -16.91 -21.23
N LEU A 187 13.26 -18.00 -21.94
CA LEU A 187 12.78 -19.26 -21.35
C LEU A 187 13.72 -19.80 -20.27
N ASP A 188 15.03 -19.55 -20.39
CA ASP A 188 16.07 -20.03 -19.47
C ASP A 188 16.07 -19.29 -18.12
N GLU A 189 15.50 -18.09 -18.06
CA GLU A 189 15.41 -17.27 -16.83
C GLU A 189 14.14 -17.57 -16.02
N LEU A 190 13.08 -18.09 -16.66
CA LEU A 190 11.83 -18.47 -15.99
C LEU A 190 12.03 -19.42 -14.78
N PRO A 191 12.85 -20.49 -14.85
CA PRO A 191 13.13 -21.34 -13.71
C PRO A 191 13.68 -20.57 -12.50
N ALA A 192 14.61 -19.63 -12.73
CA ALA A 192 15.20 -18.84 -11.66
C ALA A 192 14.17 -17.92 -10.98
N ARG A 193 13.25 -17.33 -11.75
CA ARG A 193 12.15 -16.52 -11.22
C ARG A 193 11.11 -17.36 -10.48
N ILE A 194 10.75 -18.54 -10.98
CA ILE A 194 9.81 -19.44 -10.31
C ILE A 194 10.39 -19.98 -8.99
N ARG A 195 11.70 -20.19 -8.91
CA ARG A 195 12.39 -20.57 -7.66
C ARG A 195 12.30 -19.50 -6.56
N LYS A 196 11.99 -18.25 -6.90
CA LYS A 196 11.65 -17.21 -5.91
C LYS A 196 10.27 -17.41 -5.27
N GLN A 197 9.54 -18.47 -5.64
CA GLN A 197 8.27 -18.88 -5.05
C GLN A 197 7.18 -17.79 -5.14
N PRO A 198 6.88 -17.26 -6.35
CA PRO A 198 5.74 -16.36 -6.54
C PRO A 198 4.43 -17.05 -6.16
N ASN A 199 3.51 -16.31 -5.55
CA ASN A 199 2.13 -16.73 -5.34
C ASN A 199 1.26 -16.39 -6.56
N ILE A 200 1.55 -15.25 -7.18
CA ILE A 200 0.91 -14.75 -8.39
C ILE A 200 1.96 -14.55 -9.46
N ILE A 201 1.66 -15.02 -10.67
CA ILE A 201 2.35 -14.61 -11.89
C ILE A 201 1.37 -13.79 -12.71
N HIS A 202 1.74 -12.57 -13.08
CA HIS A 202 0.97 -11.70 -13.97
C HIS A 202 1.74 -11.52 -15.28
N TYR A 203 1.25 -12.17 -16.32
CA TYR A 203 1.76 -12.07 -17.68
C TYR A 203 0.98 -10.99 -18.43
N VAL A 204 1.70 -10.01 -18.99
CA VAL A 204 1.12 -8.99 -19.88
C VAL A 204 1.77 -9.12 -21.25
N GLY A 205 0.97 -9.47 -22.25
CA GLY A 205 1.50 -9.66 -23.60
C GLY A 205 0.56 -10.35 -24.59
N HIS A 206 1.17 -11.11 -25.48
CA HIS A 206 0.53 -11.71 -26.64
C HIS A 206 0.66 -13.23 -26.57
N GLY A 207 -0.34 -13.92 -27.09
CA GLY A 207 -0.29 -15.37 -27.23
C GLY A 207 -0.42 -15.79 -28.69
N ARG A 208 -0.39 -17.10 -28.91
CA ARG A 208 -0.86 -17.71 -30.16
C ARG A 208 -1.82 -18.84 -29.79
N ALA A 209 -3.08 -18.73 -30.19
CA ALA A 209 -4.03 -19.85 -30.12
C ALA A 209 -3.63 -20.97 -31.08
N GLY A 210 -4.01 -22.20 -30.74
CA GLY A 210 -3.78 -23.40 -31.54
C GLY A 210 -3.88 -24.66 -30.69
N ASP A 211 -3.56 -25.82 -31.27
CA ASP A 211 -3.50 -27.10 -30.54
C ASP A 211 -2.47 -27.08 -29.39
N LEU A 212 -1.43 -26.25 -29.55
CA LEU A 212 -0.43 -25.94 -28.54
C LEU A 212 -0.43 -24.42 -28.32
N PRO A 213 -1.25 -23.90 -27.39
CA PRO A 213 -1.30 -22.47 -27.14
C PRO A 213 0.03 -21.98 -26.57
N MET A 214 0.53 -20.86 -27.10
CA MET A 214 1.84 -20.29 -26.77
C MET A 214 1.70 -18.89 -26.15
N LEU A 215 2.65 -18.52 -25.30
CA LEU A 215 2.85 -17.18 -24.74
C LEU A 215 4.17 -16.61 -25.27
N GLN A 216 4.19 -15.33 -25.63
CA GLN A 216 5.39 -14.65 -26.11
C GLN A 216 6.22 -14.10 -24.95
N LEU A 217 7.52 -14.41 -24.93
CA LEU A 217 8.47 -13.98 -23.90
C LEU A 217 9.47 -12.93 -24.43
N ALA A 218 9.86 -13.02 -25.70
CA ALA A 218 10.78 -12.08 -26.34
C ALA A 218 10.08 -11.11 -27.29
N GLU A 219 10.75 -10.02 -27.66
CA GLU A 219 10.24 -9.06 -28.64
C GLU A 219 10.00 -9.70 -30.02
N ASP A 220 10.95 -10.53 -30.48
CA ASP A 220 10.79 -11.35 -31.69
C ASP A 220 10.33 -12.77 -31.31
N PRO A 221 9.08 -13.17 -31.66
CA PRO A 221 8.58 -14.51 -31.36
C PRO A 221 9.28 -15.62 -32.15
N GLU A 222 10.04 -15.29 -33.19
CA GLU A 222 10.78 -16.26 -34.02
C GLU A 222 12.19 -16.54 -33.48
N GLU A 223 12.66 -15.78 -32.49
CA GLU A 223 13.91 -16.06 -31.79
C GLU A 223 13.82 -17.33 -30.92
N PRO A 224 14.91 -18.11 -30.77
CA PRO A 224 14.94 -19.26 -29.88
C PRO A 224 14.54 -18.89 -28.44
N GLY A 225 13.48 -19.50 -27.92
CA GLY A 225 12.95 -19.18 -26.59
C GLY A 225 12.00 -17.98 -26.53
N GLY A 226 11.72 -17.33 -27.67
CA GLY A 226 10.79 -16.20 -27.76
C GLY A 226 9.31 -16.57 -27.57
N LEU A 227 8.97 -17.87 -27.67
CA LEU A 227 7.66 -18.42 -27.36
C LEU A 227 7.78 -19.57 -26.35
N VAL A 228 6.88 -19.60 -25.37
CA VAL A 228 6.72 -20.71 -24.42
C VAL A 228 5.33 -21.32 -24.56
N SER A 229 5.24 -22.64 -24.65
CA SER A 229 3.92 -23.28 -24.64
C SER A 229 3.30 -23.22 -23.24
N ALA A 230 1.98 -23.06 -23.19
CA ALA A 230 1.22 -23.13 -21.95
C ALA A 230 1.51 -24.43 -21.17
N GLU A 231 1.72 -25.54 -21.88
CA GLU A 231 2.11 -26.81 -21.27
C GLU A 231 3.53 -26.79 -20.68
N ALA A 232 4.50 -26.19 -21.37
CA ALA A 232 5.86 -26.06 -20.87
C ALA A 232 5.91 -25.18 -19.61
N LEU A 233 5.19 -24.06 -19.61
CA LEU A 233 5.09 -23.19 -18.43
C LEU A 233 4.47 -23.92 -17.23
N ALA A 234 3.38 -24.67 -17.45
CA ALA A 234 2.77 -25.47 -16.39
C ALA A 234 3.73 -26.53 -15.83
N LYS A 235 4.41 -27.28 -16.72
CA LYS A 235 5.42 -28.28 -16.32
C LYS A 235 6.56 -27.65 -15.53
N LEU A 236 7.00 -26.45 -15.91
CA LEU A 236 8.06 -25.74 -15.21
C LEU A 236 7.62 -25.31 -13.81
N ILE A 237 6.43 -24.74 -13.67
CA ILE A 237 5.85 -24.38 -12.36
C ILE A 237 5.72 -25.61 -11.46
N GLU A 238 5.28 -26.74 -12.01
CA GLU A 238 5.18 -28.00 -11.27
C GLU A 238 6.56 -28.55 -10.88
N TYR A 239 7.51 -28.58 -11.81
CA TYR A 239 8.87 -29.09 -11.61
C TYR A 239 9.63 -28.33 -10.53
N GLU A 240 9.57 -26.99 -10.56
CA GLU A 240 10.21 -26.11 -9.58
C GLU A 240 9.46 -26.08 -8.23
N LYS A 241 8.37 -26.85 -8.10
CA LYS A 241 7.48 -26.87 -6.93
C LYS A 241 7.06 -25.44 -6.56
N GLY A 242 6.70 -24.66 -7.58
CA GLY A 242 6.37 -23.24 -7.42
C GLY A 242 5.20 -23.02 -6.47
N ALA A 243 5.21 -21.88 -5.78
CA ALA A 243 4.12 -21.47 -4.89
C ALA A 243 2.91 -20.86 -5.61
N VAL A 244 2.92 -20.87 -6.95
CA VAL A 244 1.92 -20.19 -7.79
C VAL A 244 0.55 -20.76 -7.49
N ARG A 245 -0.44 -19.87 -7.36
CA ARG A 245 -1.84 -20.23 -7.15
C ARG A 245 -2.74 -19.56 -8.17
N LEU A 246 -2.42 -18.31 -8.50
CA LEU A 246 -3.10 -17.54 -9.52
C LEU A 246 -2.12 -17.16 -10.63
N LEU A 247 -2.50 -17.44 -11.86
CA LEU A 247 -1.86 -16.92 -13.05
C LEU A 247 -2.80 -15.91 -13.70
N VAL A 248 -2.31 -14.72 -14.04
CA VAL A 248 -3.09 -13.68 -14.74
C VAL A 248 -2.49 -13.50 -16.12
N LEU A 249 -3.31 -13.67 -17.16
CA LEU A 249 -2.95 -13.54 -18.57
C LEU A 249 -3.69 -12.34 -19.16
N GLU A 250 -3.05 -11.18 -19.05
CA GLU A 250 -3.59 -9.91 -19.53
C GLU A 250 -3.24 -9.71 -21.01
N SER A 251 -4.28 -9.62 -21.85
CA SER A 251 -4.12 -9.28 -23.26
C SER A 251 -4.11 -7.76 -23.43
N CYS A 252 -2.97 -7.23 -23.86
CA CYS A 252 -2.80 -5.81 -24.19
C CYS A 252 -3.33 -5.47 -25.60
N GLU A 253 -3.46 -4.17 -25.88
CA GLU A 253 -3.80 -3.64 -27.21
C GLU A 253 -2.87 -4.24 -28.27
N GLY A 254 -3.45 -4.87 -29.31
CA GLY A 254 -2.70 -5.53 -30.39
C GLY A 254 -2.66 -7.06 -30.35
N ALA A 255 -3.06 -7.71 -29.24
CA ALA A 255 -3.22 -9.16 -29.19
C ALA A 255 -4.39 -9.65 -30.09
N ARG A 256 -4.43 -10.93 -30.47
CA ARG A 256 -5.62 -11.49 -31.16
C ARG A 256 -6.63 -12.00 -30.14
N ARG A 257 -7.92 -11.94 -30.51
CA ARG A 257 -9.02 -12.49 -29.70
C ARG A 257 -8.79 -13.98 -29.45
N GLY A 258 -9.01 -14.43 -28.22
CA GLY A 258 -8.95 -15.84 -27.86
C GLY A 258 -7.57 -16.43 -27.54
N ASP A 259 -6.46 -15.79 -27.97
CA ASP A 259 -5.10 -16.33 -27.81
C ASP A 259 -4.78 -16.70 -26.37
N LEU A 260 -4.94 -15.78 -25.42
CA LEU A 260 -4.64 -16.04 -24.01
C LEU A 260 -5.70 -16.88 -23.31
N SER A 261 -6.97 -16.77 -23.71
CA SER A 261 -8.06 -17.57 -23.13
C SER A 261 -7.91 -19.07 -23.41
N SER A 262 -7.37 -19.43 -24.59
CA SER A 262 -7.08 -20.83 -24.93
C SER A 262 -5.91 -21.39 -24.11
N ALA A 263 -4.87 -20.58 -23.87
CA ALA A 263 -3.77 -20.92 -22.96
C ALA A 263 -4.29 -21.10 -21.53
N ALA A 264 -5.21 -20.24 -21.10
CA ALA A 264 -5.75 -20.22 -19.74
C ALA A 264 -6.49 -21.51 -19.37
N GLU A 265 -7.31 -22.03 -20.27
CA GLU A 265 -8.02 -23.30 -20.07
C GLU A 265 -7.03 -24.46 -19.88
N LEU A 266 -6.00 -24.53 -20.75
CA LEU A 266 -4.95 -25.55 -20.63
C LEU A 266 -4.19 -25.40 -19.31
N LEU A 267 -3.73 -24.20 -18.97
CA LEU A 267 -2.98 -23.90 -17.74
C LEU A 267 -3.79 -24.25 -16.49
N ALA A 268 -5.08 -23.90 -16.46
CA ALA A 268 -5.97 -24.23 -15.35
C ALA A 268 -6.18 -25.75 -15.19
N ALA A 269 -6.13 -26.51 -16.28
CA ALA A 269 -6.28 -27.97 -16.25
C ALA A 269 -5.03 -28.70 -15.72
N LYS A 270 -3.86 -28.05 -15.69
CA LYS A 270 -2.59 -28.66 -15.24
C LYS A 270 -2.40 -28.59 -13.73
N SER A 271 -1.56 -29.49 -13.21
CA SER A 271 -1.13 -29.55 -11.80
C SER A 271 -0.40 -28.28 -11.37
N GLY A 272 -0.70 -27.77 -10.17
CA GLY A 272 0.06 -26.69 -9.53
C GLY A 272 -0.53 -25.29 -9.67
N ILE A 273 -1.35 -25.02 -10.69
CA ILE A 273 -2.07 -23.74 -10.86
C ILE A 273 -3.53 -23.94 -10.43
N HIS A 274 -4.03 -23.09 -9.52
CA HIS A 274 -5.37 -23.26 -8.95
C HIS A 274 -6.42 -22.45 -9.69
N ALA A 275 -6.03 -21.28 -10.17
CA ALA A 275 -6.86 -20.47 -11.04
C ALA A 275 -6.02 -19.75 -12.09
N VAL A 276 -6.65 -19.50 -13.24
CA VAL A 276 -6.10 -18.66 -14.29
C VAL A 276 -7.12 -17.59 -14.62
N LEU A 277 -6.74 -16.33 -14.49
CA LEU A 277 -7.51 -15.19 -14.98
C LEU A 277 -6.98 -14.85 -16.37
N ALA A 278 -7.84 -14.70 -17.36
CA ALA A 278 -7.42 -14.37 -18.72
C ALA A 278 -8.40 -13.44 -19.41
N HIS A 279 -7.93 -12.67 -20.38
CA HIS A 279 -8.80 -11.85 -21.22
C HIS A 279 -9.32 -12.65 -22.42
N LEU A 280 -10.63 -12.58 -22.69
CA LEU A 280 -11.25 -13.13 -23.90
C LEU A 280 -10.83 -12.35 -25.16
N TRP A 281 -10.63 -11.05 -25.01
CA TRP A 281 -10.21 -10.14 -26.07
C TRP A 281 -9.30 -9.03 -25.54
N PRO A 282 -8.51 -8.38 -26.41
CA PRO A 282 -7.69 -7.23 -26.03
C PRO A 282 -8.54 -6.11 -25.42
N VAL A 283 -8.03 -5.47 -24.37
CA VAL A 283 -8.67 -4.29 -23.76
C VAL A 283 -7.72 -3.10 -23.85
N ARG A 284 -8.27 -1.88 -23.73
CA ARG A 284 -7.46 -0.68 -23.73
C ARG A 284 -6.50 -0.67 -22.54
N ALA A 285 -5.28 -0.14 -22.71
CA ALA A 285 -4.26 -0.13 -21.66
C ALA A 285 -4.74 0.57 -20.38
N ALA A 286 -5.51 1.66 -20.51
CA ALA A 286 -6.09 2.37 -19.37
C ALA A 286 -7.12 1.52 -18.60
N VAL A 287 -7.90 0.71 -19.31
CA VAL A 287 -8.91 -0.19 -18.71
C VAL A 287 -8.22 -1.37 -18.04
N ALA A 288 -7.21 -1.96 -18.67
CA ALA A 288 -6.40 -3.03 -18.09
C ALA A 288 -5.75 -2.59 -16.76
N ARG A 289 -5.21 -1.37 -16.73
CA ARG A 289 -4.60 -0.79 -15.52
C ARG A 289 -5.63 -0.61 -14.39
N ARG A 290 -6.81 -0.07 -14.70
CA ARG A 290 -7.91 0.08 -13.72
C ARG A 290 -8.40 -1.27 -13.22
N PHE A 291 -8.56 -2.23 -14.14
CA PHE A 291 -8.91 -3.60 -13.82
C PHE A 291 -7.95 -4.20 -12.78
N SER A 292 -6.65 -4.17 -13.09
CA SER A 292 -5.61 -4.72 -12.22
C SER A 292 -5.59 -4.03 -10.85
N SER A 293 -5.77 -2.71 -10.80
CA SER A 293 -5.88 -1.97 -9.54
C SER A 293 -7.06 -2.45 -8.70
N TYR A 294 -8.28 -2.47 -9.25
CA TYR A 294 -9.47 -2.93 -8.52
C TYR A 294 -9.41 -4.41 -8.13
N PHE A 295 -8.89 -5.25 -9.02
CA PHE A 295 -8.78 -6.68 -8.79
C PHE A 295 -7.83 -7.00 -7.63
N TYR A 296 -6.61 -6.45 -7.67
CA TYR A 296 -5.62 -6.71 -6.63
C TYR A 296 -5.96 -6.02 -5.31
N GLU A 297 -6.56 -4.83 -5.36
CA GLU A 297 -7.12 -4.20 -4.18
C GLU A 297 -8.16 -5.08 -3.50
N ALA A 298 -9.15 -5.58 -4.22
CA ALA A 298 -10.19 -6.45 -3.66
C ALA A 298 -9.64 -7.79 -3.15
N LEU A 299 -8.57 -8.30 -3.78
CA LEU A 299 -7.96 -9.58 -3.44
C LEU A 299 -7.20 -9.53 -2.10
N VAL A 300 -6.54 -8.42 -1.79
CA VAL A 300 -5.69 -8.31 -0.59
C VAL A 300 -6.34 -7.52 0.55
N SER A 301 -7.27 -6.60 0.24
CA SER A 301 -7.91 -5.72 1.23
C SER A 301 -8.65 -6.51 2.30
N SER A 302 -8.66 -6.00 3.53
CA SER A 302 -9.42 -6.55 4.64
C SER A 302 -10.93 -6.49 4.33
N GLY A 303 -11.57 -7.65 4.21
CA GLY A 303 -12.99 -7.71 3.89
C GLY A 303 -13.46 -9.10 3.50
N GLN A 304 -14.72 -9.21 3.07
CA GLN A 304 -15.34 -10.48 2.67
C GLN A 304 -14.71 -11.10 1.42
N THR A 305 -14.06 -10.29 0.58
CA THR A 305 -13.41 -10.73 -0.67
C THR A 305 -11.94 -11.15 -0.50
N ARG A 306 -11.37 -10.97 0.70
CA ARG A 306 -9.94 -11.19 0.95
C ARG A 306 -9.55 -12.63 0.60
N GLY A 307 -8.63 -12.76 -0.35
CA GLY A 307 -8.13 -14.04 -0.86
C GLY A 307 -9.10 -14.82 -1.75
N ASP A 308 -10.32 -14.31 -1.97
CA ASP A 308 -11.33 -14.86 -2.89
C ASP A 308 -11.16 -14.25 -4.28
N VAL A 309 -10.65 -15.04 -5.22
CA VAL A 309 -10.36 -14.54 -6.58
C VAL A 309 -11.61 -14.31 -7.41
N ALA A 310 -12.71 -15.03 -7.15
CA ALA A 310 -13.94 -14.89 -7.92
C ALA A 310 -14.68 -13.62 -7.49
N ALA A 311 -14.80 -13.40 -6.18
CA ALA A 311 -15.39 -12.19 -5.63
C ALA A 311 -14.56 -10.94 -5.99
N SER A 312 -13.22 -11.06 -6.00
CA SER A 312 -12.33 -9.96 -6.41
C SER A 312 -12.47 -9.60 -7.89
N LEU A 313 -12.58 -10.60 -8.78
CA LEU A 313 -12.85 -10.36 -10.19
C LEU A 313 -14.20 -9.67 -10.38
N GLN A 314 -15.23 -10.15 -9.71
CA GLN A 314 -16.56 -9.54 -9.79
C GLN A 314 -16.56 -8.08 -9.32
N HIS A 315 -15.88 -7.79 -8.20
CA HIS A 315 -15.70 -6.43 -7.72
C HIS A 315 -15.03 -5.55 -8.79
N ALA A 316 -13.94 -6.03 -9.40
CA ALA A 316 -13.24 -5.30 -10.46
C ALA A 316 -14.14 -5.02 -11.67
N ARG A 317 -14.96 -6.00 -12.11
CA ARG A 317 -15.91 -5.80 -13.21
C ARG A 317 -16.97 -4.75 -12.87
N LEU A 318 -17.52 -4.79 -11.65
CA LEU A 318 -18.51 -3.81 -11.19
C LEU A 318 -17.92 -2.40 -11.23
N MET A 319 -16.72 -2.21 -10.68
CA MET A 319 -16.04 -0.92 -10.67
C MET A 319 -15.72 -0.44 -12.09
N LEU A 320 -15.28 -1.33 -12.98
CA LEU A 320 -15.06 -0.98 -14.39
C LEU A 320 -16.34 -0.55 -15.10
N LEU A 321 -17.46 -1.25 -14.92
CA LEU A 321 -18.73 -0.85 -15.53
C LEU A 321 -19.18 0.54 -15.04
N GLU A 322 -18.97 0.87 -13.77
CA GLU A 322 -19.30 2.19 -13.24
C GLU A 322 -18.36 3.30 -13.78
N HIS A 323 -17.05 3.04 -13.81
CA HIS A 323 -16.06 4.05 -14.22
C HIS A 323 -15.88 4.22 -15.73
N GLU A 324 -16.13 3.19 -16.52
CA GLU A 324 -16.00 3.19 -17.99
C GLU A 324 -17.34 3.38 -18.72
N GLY A 325 -18.33 3.99 -18.06
CA GLY A 325 -19.63 4.28 -18.69
C GLY A 325 -20.40 3.03 -19.16
N GLY A 326 -20.16 1.89 -18.52
CA GLY A 326 -20.76 0.61 -18.89
C GLY A 326 -20.04 -0.14 -20.01
N SER A 327 -18.79 0.22 -20.33
CA SER A 327 -18.00 -0.44 -21.38
C SER A 327 -18.01 -1.97 -21.27
N ALA A 328 -18.25 -2.63 -22.40
CA ALA A 328 -18.23 -4.09 -22.50
C ALA A 328 -16.82 -4.69 -22.27
N GLU A 329 -15.76 -3.88 -22.20
CA GLU A 329 -14.42 -4.33 -21.80
C GLU A 329 -14.39 -4.98 -20.42
N ALA A 330 -15.34 -4.63 -19.53
CA ALA A 330 -15.50 -5.27 -18.22
C ALA A 330 -15.82 -6.78 -18.30
N PHE A 331 -16.29 -7.28 -19.44
CA PHE A 331 -16.57 -8.72 -19.64
C PHE A 331 -15.40 -9.50 -20.24
N SER A 332 -14.29 -8.82 -20.59
CA SER A 332 -13.11 -9.50 -21.13
C SER A 332 -12.40 -10.39 -20.11
N PRO A 333 -12.12 -9.93 -18.87
CA PRO A 333 -11.39 -10.74 -17.90
C PRO A 333 -12.29 -11.85 -17.40
N VAL A 334 -11.88 -13.11 -17.56
CA VAL A 334 -12.60 -14.32 -17.15
C VAL A 334 -11.72 -15.21 -16.27
N LEU A 335 -12.34 -15.90 -15.31
CA LEU A 335 -11.63 -16.72 -14.33
C LEU A 335 -11.88 -18.20 -14.57
N PHE A 336 -10.82 -18.95 -14.91
CA PHE A 336 -10.81 -20.40 -14.91
C PHE A 336 -10.44 -20.90 -13.51
N LEU A 337 -11.40 -21.50 -12.82
CA LEU A 337 -11.24 -22.01 -11.47
C LEU A 337 -11.32 -23.54 -11.47
N ARG A 338 -10.25 -24.16 -10.98
CA ARG A 338 -10.14 -25.61 -10.91
C ARG A 338 -10.98 -26.22 -9.77
N THR A 339 -11.14 -25.49 -8.67
CA THR A 339 -11.84 -25.91 -7.45
C THR A 339 -13.27 -25.37 -7.36
N ASN A 340 -14.05 -25.90 -6.42
CA ASN A 340 -15.34 -25.33 -6.01
C ASN A 340 -15.22 -24.30 -4.88
N ASN A 341 -14.00 -24.01 -4.44
CA ASN A 341 -13.67 -22.96 -3.49
C ASN A 341 -12.87 -21.87 -4.22
N PRO A 342 -13.40 -20.64 -4.33
CA PRO A 342 -12.70 -19.52 -4.97
C PRO A 342 -11.69 -18.83 -4.05
N SER A 343 -11.65 -19.15 -2.76
CA SER A 343 -10.63 -18.65 -1.82
C SER A 343 -9.30 -19.38 -1.99
N LEU A 344 -8.35 -18.75 -2.71
CA LEU A 344 -7.03 -19.32 -2.99
C LEU A 344 -5.98 -18.99 -1.92
N PHE A 345 -6.15 -17.86 -1.24
CA PHE A 345 -5.21 -17.33 -0.27
C PHE A 345 -5.89 -17.18 1.09
N GLU A 346 -5.32 -17.84 2.10
CA GLU A 346 -5.75 -17.69 3.48
C GLU A 346 -4.70 -16.87 4.23
N PHE A 347 -5.00 -15.60 4.48
CA PHE A 347 -4.08 -14.72 5.18
C PHE A 347 -4.17 -15.00 6.67
N LYS A 348 -3.08 -15.49 7.28
CA LYS A 348 -3.02 -15.66 8.73
C LYS A 348 -2.98 -14.28 9.40
N ASP A 349 -3.98 -14.00 10.23
CA ASP A 349 -3.91 -12.90 11.16
C ASP A 349 -2.83 -13.23 12.19
N VAL A 350 -1.69 -12.54 12.11
CA VAL A 350 -0.74 -12.49 13.22
C VAL A 350 -1.49 -11.87 14.41
N PRO A 351 -1.49 -12.48 15.61
CA PRO A 351 -2.20 -11.93 16.77
C PRO A 351 -1.76 -10.48 17.02
N GLY A 352 -2.69 -9.53 16.90
CA GLY A 352 -2.41 -8.09 16.84
C GLY A 352 -2.89 -7.41 15.54
N ARG A 353 -3.24 -8.21 14.52
CA ARG A 353 -3.88 -7.77 13.27
C ARG A 353 -5.36 -8.13 13.31
N ALA A 354 -6.17 -7.37 14.04
CA ALA A 354 -7.63 -7.49 13.97
C ALA A 354 -8.14 -6.66 12.79
N ALA A 355 -8.90 -7.30 11.90
CA ALA A 355 -9.48 -6.72 10.70
C ALA A 355 -10.33 -5.47 11.00
N ALA A 356 -9.84 -4.30 10.59
CA ALA A 356 -10.68 -3.13 10.41
C ALA A 356 -11.39 -3.27 9.06
N GLY A 357 -12.73 -3.28 9.09
CA GLY A 357 -13.56 -3.34 7.90
C GLY A 357 -13.38 -2.13 6.98
N PRO A 358 -13.74 -2.23 5.69
CA PRO A 358 -13.61 -1.13 4.75
C PRO A 358 -14.64 -0.05 5.10
N ARG A 359 -14.15 1.17 5.39
CA ARG A 359 -14.97 2.38 5.37
C ARG A 359 -14.72 3.08 4.01
N PRO A 360 -15.74 3.60 3.32
CA PRO A 360 -15.66 3.89 1.90
C PRO A 360 -14.74 5.07 1.59
N ALA A 361 -13.84 4.90 0.63
CA ALA A 361 -13.17 6.01 -0.03
C ALA A 361 -14.15 6.69 -1.00
N ALA A 362 -14.45 7.95 -0.73
CA ALA A 362 -15.15 8.84 -1.65
C ALA A 362 -14.22 9.30 -2.79
N PRO A 363 -14.76 9.69 -3.97
CA PRO A 363 -13.99 9.90 -5.18
C PRO A 363 -13.06 11.12 -5.12
N ALA A 364 -11.88 11.00 -5.74
CA ALA A 364 -10.91 12.06 -5.94
C ALA A 364 -11.47 13.16 -6.86
N THR A 365 -12.19 14.09 -6.26
CA THR A 365 -12.19 15.51 -6.64
C THR A 365 -10.97 16.14 -5.92
N PRO A 366 -10.26 17.16 -6.45
CA PRO A 366 -9.27 17.88 -5.63
C PRO A 366 -9.94 18.22 -4.29
N PRO A 367 -9.33 17.90 -3.14
CA PRO A 367 -10.06 17.90 -1.89
C PRO A 367 -10.61 19.29 -1.67
N LEU A 368 -11.94 19.40 -1.57
CA LEU A 368 -12.51 20.35 -0.64
C LEU A 368 -11.82 20.00 0.68
N ALA A 369 -10.86 20.83 1.08
CA ALA A 369 -10.03 20.60 2.27
C ALA A 369 -10.94 20.08 3.38
N ARG A 370 -10.63 18.89 3.93
CA ARG A 370 -11.36 18.38 5.09
C ARG A 370 -11.45 19.53 6.09
N PRO A 371 -12.63 19.80 6.66
CA PRO A 371 -12.79 20.94 7.54
C PRO A 371 -11.79 20.80 8.69
N LEU A 372 -11.16 21.92 9.03
CA LEU A 372 -10.22 22.00 10.15
C LEU A 372 -10.82 21.32 11.40
N PRO A 373 -10.20 20.26 11.94
CA PRO A 373 -10.70 19.56 13.13
C PRO A 373 -10.86 20.51 14.32
N ALA A 374 -11.89 20.28 15.13
CA ALA A 374 -12.21 21.15 16.26
C ALA A 374 -11.10 21.07 17.33
N GLU A 375 -10.59 19.87 17.58
CA GLU A 375 -9.53 19.55 18.52
C GLU A 375 -8.25 20.32 18.18
N LEU A 376 -7.87 20.34 16.90
CA LEU A 376 -6.71 21.08 16.42
C LEU A 376 -6.94 22.59 16.50
N ARG A 377 -8.15 23.06 16.15
CA ARG A 377 -8.53 24.48 16.27
C ARG A 377 -8.50 24.96 17.71
N ASP A 378 -9.03 24.17 18.63
CA ASP A 378 -9.14 24.50 20.04
C ASP A 378 -7.76 24.46 20.71
N LEU A 379 -6.90 23.54 20.29
CA LEU A 379 -5.51 23.47 20.75
C LEU A 379 -4.69 24.69 20.31
N VAL A 380 -4.70 25.00 19.00
CA VAL A 380 -3.87 26.09 18.45
C VAL A 380 -4.48 27.46 18.76
N GLY A 381 -5.81 27.57 18.80
CA GLY A 381 -6.54 28.80 19.09
C GLY A 381 -6.78 29.07 20.58
N GLY A 382 -6.45 28.14 21.47
CA GLY A 382 -6.71 28.25 22.90
C GLY A 382 -5.75 29.19 23.64
N ASP A 383 -6.26 29.89 24.67
CA ASP A 383 -5.49 30.87 25.45
C ASP A 383 -4.32 30.28 26.27
N LYS A 384 -4.30 28.95 26.46
CA LYS A 384 -3.28 28.26 27.28
C LYS A 384 -1.96 28.01 26.53
N GLY A 385 -1.95 28.20 25.20
CA GLY A 385 -0.86 27.77 24.33
C GLY A 385 -0.68 26.25 24.33
N PHE A 386 0.27 25.76 23.53
CA PHE A 386 0.63 24.34 23.44
C PHE A 386 2.13 24.17 23.26
N SER A 387 2.63 22.99 23.64
CA SER A 387 3.98 22.55 23.32
C SER A 387 3.97 21.61 22.11
N LEU A 388 5.06 21.52 21.36
CA LEU A 388 5.14 20.70 20.15
C LEU A 388 6.12 19.56 20.38
N LEU A 389 5.73 18.34 20.03
CA LEU A 389 6.67 17.23 19.80
C LEU A 389 6.62 16.87 18.31
N LEU A 390 7.69 17.22 17.60
CA LEU A 390 7.86 16.97 16.18
C LEU A 390 8.74 15.73 15.96
N GLY A 391 8.15 14.64 15.49
CA GLY A 391 8.89 13.41 15.20
C GLY A 391 9.60 13.42 13.84
N ASP A 392 10.27 12.32 13.51
CA ASP A 392 11.03 12.17 12.26
C ASP A 392 10.35 11.24 11.23
N ARG A 393 9.07 10.86 11.43
CA ARG A 393 8.32 9.98 10.52
C ARG A 393 7.25 10.70 9.71
N TRP A 394 7.54 10.90 8.42
CA TRP A 394 6.68 11.64 7.49
C TRP A 394 6.39 10.86 6.20
N LYS A 395 5.94 9.61 6.32
CA LYS A 395 5.77 8.64 5.20
C LYS A 395 4.87 9.09 4.02
N GLN A 396 4.17 10.22 4.10
CA GLN A 396 3.18 10.64 3.09
C GLN A 396 3.51 11.99 2.44
N ASP A 397 4.62 12.64 2.81
CA ASP A 397 5.00 13.90 2.18
C ASP A 397 5.69 13.63 0.83
N PRO A 398 5.26 14.24 -0.30
CA PRO A 398 5.92 14.06 -1.59
C PRO A 398 7.39 14.51 -1.61
N MET A 399 7.82 15.42 -0.73
CA MET A 399 9.26 15.69 -0.52
C MET A 399 9.99 14.54 0.20
N TRP A 400 9.29 13.77 1.03
CA TRP A 400 9.86 12.62 1.73
C TRP A 400 10.16 11.44 0.79
N ARG A 401 9.69 11.46 -0.48
CA ARG A 401 10.19 10.56 -1.53
C ARG A 401 11.70 10.73 -1.76
N GLN A 402 12.21 11.96 -1.72
CA GLN A 402 13.67 12.21 -1.81
C GLN A 402 14.40 11.69 -0.58
N SER A 403 13.75 11.71 0.59
CA SER A 403 14.30 11.14 1.82
C SER A 403 14.22 9.61 1.85
N GLU A 404 13.20 8.99 1.25
CA GLU A 404 13.06 7.54 1.10
C GLU A 404 14.08 7.03 0.09
N GLU A 405 14.29 7.75 -1.02
CA GLU A 405 15.43 7.54 -1.90
C GLU A 405 16.76 7.72 -1.15
N SER A 406 16.88 8.71 -0.28
CA SER A 406 18.10 8.93 0.52
C SER A 406 18.31 7.88 1.60
N LEU A 407 17.25 7.37 2.23
CA LEU A 407 17.26 6.30 3.22
C LEU A 407 17.52 4.94 2.57
N GLU A 408 16.94 4.69 1.40
CA GLU A 408 17.20 3.50 0.58
C GLU A 408 18.63 3.57 0.01
N ARG A 409 19.09 4.76 -0.36
CA ARG A 409 20.49 4.97 -0.76
C ARG A 409 21.45 4.74 0.40
N LEU A 410 21.14 5.26 1.59
CA LEU A 410 21.92 4.99 2.80
C LEU A 410 21.90 3.49 3.13
N ARG A 411 20.74 2.85 3.04
CA ARG A 411 20.58 1.40 3.21
C ARG A 411 21.47 0.63 2.23
N GLN A 412 21.42 0.96 0.95
CA GLN A 412 22.22 0.35 -0.10
C GLN A 412 23.72 0.55 0.16
N LEU A 413 24.14 1.74 0.58
CA LEU A 413 25.53 2.00 0.97
C LEU A 413 25.96 1.18 2.19
N LEU A 414 25.11 1.03 3.19
CA LEU A 414 25.41 0.20 4.36
C LEU A 414 25.56 -1.26 3.94
N LEU A 415 24.69 -1.77 3.08
CA LEU A 415 24.80 -3.12 2.51
C LEU A 415 26.09 -3.30 1.70
N GLU A 416 26.47 -2.32 0.89
CA GLU A 416 27.73 -2.33 0.14
C GLU A 416 28.96 -2.35 1.06
N GLU A 417 28.98 -1.53 2.12
CA GLU A 417 30.09 -1.52 3.07
C GLU A 417 30.16 -2.81 3.90
N LEU A 418 29.02 -3.37 4.31
CA LEU A 418 28.95 -4.67 4.99
C LEU A 418 29.43 -5.81 4.08
N ALA A 419 29.05 -5.78 2.81
CA ALA A 419 29.49 -6.76 1.82
C ALA A 419 31.02 -6.73 1.61
N LYS A 420 31.67 -5.56 1.63
CA LYS A 420 33.15 -5.45 1.57
C LYS A 420 33.85 -6.13 2.74
N ARG A 421 33.16 -6.34 3.86
CA ARG A 421 33.68 -7.04 5.05
C ARG A 421 33.31 -8.53 5.07
N GLY A 422 32.70 -9.04 4.00
CA GLY A 422 32.24 -10.42 3.91
C GLY A 422 30.95 -10.71 4.68
N ASP A 423 30.27 -9.67 5.17
CA ASP A 423 29.00 -9.80 5.86
C ASP A 423 27.85 -9.77 4.85
N VAL A 424 27.65 -10.91 4.19
CA VAL A 424 26.70 -11.10 3.10
C VAL A 424 25.68 -12.18 3.44
N GLY A 425 24.44 -12.03 2.94
CA GLY A 425 23.40 -13.05 3.05
C GLY A 425 22.00 -12.48 3.21
N ASP A 426 20.99 -13.30 2.89
CA ASP A 426 19.57 -12.89 2.86
C ASP A 426 19.10 -12.23 4.16
N LYS A 427 19.57 -12.70 5.32
CA LYS A 427 19.20 -12.11 6.61
C LYS A 427 19.69 -10.67 6.77
N VAL A 428 20.86 -10.34 6.21
CA VAL A 428 21.41 -8.98 6.24
C VAL A 428 20.63 -8.09 5.27
N VAL A 429 20.40 -8.58 4.04
CA VAL A 429 19.67 -7.84 2.99
C VAL A 429 18.23 -7.50 3.39
N HIS A 430 17.58 -8.31 4.22
CA HIS A 430 16.21 -8.08 4.69
C HIS A 430 16.11 -7.42 6.08
N SER A 431 17.23 -7.05 6.70
CA SER A 431 17.24 -6.33 8.00
C SER A 431 16.69 -4.91 7.86
N SER A 432 16.12 -4.31 8.91
CA SER A 432 15.72 -2.89 8.90
C SER A 432 16.93 -1.97 8.71
N THR A 433 16.73 -0.71 8.29
CA THR A 433 17.82 0.26 8.20
C THR A 433 18.50 0.50 9.56
N SER A 434 17.73 0.53 10.67
CA SER A 434 18.31 0.62 12.02
C SER A 434 19.18 -0.60 12.36
N ALA A 435 18.74 -1.81 12.02
CA ALA A 435 19.52 -3.04 12.24
C ALA A 435 20.77 -3.08 11.34
N LEU A 436 20.70 -2.54 10.13
CA LEU A 436 21.87 -2.38 9.25
C LEU A 436 22.86 -1.34 9.79
N MET A 437 22.37 -0.22 10.32
CA MET A 437 23.22 0.79 10.97
C MET A 437 23.89 0.21 12.23
N GLU A 438 23.15 -0.53 13.07
CA GLU A 438 23.70 -1.24 14.23
C GLU A 438 24.79 -2.23 13.80
N ARG A 439 24.49 -3.06 12.79
CA ARG A 439 25.43 -4.05 12.28
C ARG A 439 26.68 -3.41 11.67
N ALA A 440 26.52 -2.31 10.93
CA ALA A 440 27.62 -1.53 10.40
C ALA A 440 28.46 -0.87 11.51
N ALA A 441 27.83 -0.43 12.61
CA ALA A 441 28.53 0.19 13.73
C ALA A 441 29.43 -0.83 14.42
N LEU A 442 28.94 -2.05 14.58
CA LEU A 442 29.65 -3.17 15.21
C LEU A 442 30.78 -3.75 14.32
N LEU A 443 30.58 -3.82 13.00
CA LEU A 443 31.52 -4.48 12.08
C LEU A 443 32.52 -3.54 11.39
N ILE A 444 32.17 -2.25 11.25
CA ILE A 444 33.00 -1.27 10.56
C ILE A 444 33.49 -0.25 11.59
N ASP A 445 32.66 0.76 11.86
CA ASP A 445 32.76 1.73 12.96
C ASP A 445 31.62 2.77 12.81
N VAL A 446 31.28 3.45 13.91
CA VAL A 446 30.26 4.50 13.91
C VAL A 446 30.64 5.72 13.07
N ARG A 447 31.93 6.04 12.96
CA ARG A 447 32.43 7.22 12.22
C ARG A 447 32.17 7.11 10.71
N THR A 448 32.18 5.89 10.19
CA THR A 448 31.90 5.59 8.80
C THR A 448 30.42 5.79 8.51
N ILE A 449 29.55 5.35 9.42
CA ILE A 449 28.10 5.60 9.33
C ILE A 449 27.83 7.10 9.33
N ASP A 450 28.43 7.84 10.27
CA ASP A 450 28.31 9.29 10.36
C ASP A 450 28.71 9.98 9.06
N LYS A 451 29.83 9.59 8.45
CA LYS A 451 30.26 10.14 7.15
C LYS A 451 29.27 9.85 6.02
N LYS A 452 28.70 8.64 5.97
CA LYS A 452 27.69 8.29 4.95
C LYS A 452 26.38 9.04 5.18
N PHE A 453 25.96 9.15 6.44
CA PHE A 453 24.80 9.94 6.84
C PHE A 453 25.00 11.40 6.44
N GLN A 454 26.13 12.02 6.81
CA GLN A 454 26.44 13.39 6.46
C GLN A 454 26.45 13.60 4.94
N ALA A 455 27.10 12.71 4.18
CA ALA A 455 27.21 12.82 2.73
C ALA A 455 25.87 12.72 1.98
N HIS A 456 24.80 12.23 2.61
CA HIS A 456 23.51 12.03 1.96
C HIS A 456 22.42 12.93 2.49
N PHE A 457 22.52 13.34 3.76
CA PHE A 457 21.50 14.14 4.40
C PHE A 457 21.83 15.64 4.43
N LYS A 458 23.06 16.07 4.13
CA LYS A 458 23.49 17.48 4.22
C LYS A 458 22.63 18.49 3.45
N GLU A 459 22.11 18.11 2.28
CA GLU A 459 21.44 19.03 1.35
C GLU A 459 19.93 18.77 1.21
N ILE A 460 19.31 18.13 2.20
CA ILE A 460 17.86 17.89 2.18
C ILE A 460 17.12 19.18 2.50
N GLU A 461 16.06 19.46 1.73
CA GLU A 461 15.17 20.60 1.98
C GLU A 461 14.20 20.33 3.15
N PRO A 462 13.85 21.35 3.96
CA PRO A 462 12.92 21.19 5.08
C PRO A 462 11.50 20.84 4.60
N PRO A 463 10.78 19.92 5.26
CA PRO A 463 9.38 19.66 4.94
C PRO A 463 8.52 20.91 5.12
N ARG A 464 7.61 21.19 4.19
CA ARG A 464 6.71 22.37 4.24
C ARG A 464 5.96 22.50 5.57
N LEU A 465 5.55 21.37 6.14
CA LEU A 465 4.86 21.33 7.43
C LEU A 465 5.64 22.04 8.55
N VAL A 466 6.97 22.03 8.52
CA VAL A 466 7.81 22.69 9.53
C VAL A 466 7.60 24.20 9.52
N GLU A 467 7.50 24.81 8.34
CA GLU A 467 7.21 26.25 8.19
C GLU A 467 5.79 26.58 8.68
N SER A 468 4.81 25.76 8.31
CA SER A 468 3.42 25.92 8.75
C SER A 468 3.28 25.81 10.28
N LEU A 469 4.02 24.89 10.90
CA LEU A 469 4.09 24.73 12.36
C LEU A 469 4.76 25.93 13.02
N ALA A 470 5.95 26.35 12.56
CA ALA A 470 6.69 27.46 13.15
C ALA A 470 5.86 28.75 13.19
N ARG A 471 5.09 29.03 12.14
CA ARG A 471 4.21 30.19 12.06
C ARG A 471 3.12 30.19 13.14
N VAL A 472 2.58 29.02 13.50
CA VAL A 472 1.51 28.92 14.52
C VAL A 472 2.03 28.63 15.93
N LEU A 473 3.32 28.36 16.07
CA LEU A 473 3.92 27.89 17.32
C LEU A 473 3.96 29.03 18.35
N PRO A 474 3.34 28.86 19.54
CA PRO A 474 3.44 29.85 20.60
C PRO A 474 4.80 29.75 21.32
N PRO A 475 5.27 30.82 22.00
CA PRO A 475 6.44 30.75 22.86
C PRO A 475 6.30 29.68 23.96
N GLY A 476 7.43 29.06 24.32
CA GLY A 476 7.49 27.99 25.29
C GLY A 476 8.54 26.92 24.94
N VAL A 477 8.34 25.72 25.47
CA VAL A 477 9.25 24.59 25.30
C VAL A 477 8.68 23.61 24.27
N HIS A 478 9.50 23.23 23.30
CA HIS A 478 9.17 22.32 22.21
C HIS A 478 10.27 21.27 22.01
N LEU A 479 9.91 20.13 21.44
CA LEU A 479 10.81 19.01 21.16
C LEU A 479 10.78 18.70 19.66
N THR A 480 11.95 18.39 19.10
CA THR A 480 12.06 17.86 17.73
C THR A 480 13.02 16.68 17.66
N LEU A 481 12.59 15.61 16.99
CA LEU A 481 13.40 14.43 16.70
C LEU A 481 14.12 14.55 15.36
N LEU A 482 13.97 15.69 14.67
CA LEU A 482 14.67 15.97 13.43
C LEU A 482 16.18 16.14 13.69
N ARG A 483 16.97 15.47 12.86
CA ARG A 483 18.45 15.56 12.89
C ARG A 483 18.96 16.82 12.19
N HIS A 484 18.10 17.51 11.45
CA HIS A 484 18.38 18.81 10.88
C HIS A 484 17.73 19.93 11.69
N PRO A 485 18.34 21.13 11.72
CA PRO A 485 17.85 22.27 12.47
C PRO A 485 16.65 22.96 11.80
N TYR A 486 15.71 22.20 11.22
CA TYR A 486 14.64 22.77 10.41
C TYR A 486 13.63 23.56 11.25
N LEU A 487 13.29 23.06 12.44
CA LEU A 487 12.26 23.66 13.28
C LEU A 487 12.72 25.00 13.84
N GLU A 488 13.88 25.04 14.49
CA GLU A 488 14.45 26.24 15.08
C GLU A 488 14.74 27.32 14.04
N ASN A 489 15.21 26.95 12.84
CA ASN A 489 15.44 27.89 11.76
C ASN A 489 14.12 28.42 11.18
N ALA A 490 13.08 27.59 11.11
CA ALA A 490 11.75 28.05 10.72
C ALA A 490 11.13 28.99 11.78
N ILE A 491 11.35 28.73 13.07
CA ILE A 491 10.92 29.62 14.16
C ILE A 491 11.66 30.96 14.06
N ALA A 492 12.98 30.96 13.83
CA ALA A 492 13.77 32.18 13.64
C ALA A 492 13.29 33.03 12.46
N ARG A 493 12.89 32.38 11.35
CA ARG A 493 12.28 33.08 10.21
C ARG A 493 10.88 33.63 10.51
N ALA A 494 10.05 32.87 11.24
CA ALA A 494 8.68 33.25 11.54
C ALA A 494 8.58 34.31 12.64
N HIS A 495 9.52 34.30 13.60
CA HIS A 495 9.53 35.15 14.80
C HIS A 495 10.93 35.72 15.05
N PRO A 496 11.45 36.57 14.13
CA PRO A 496 12.84 37.04 14.19
C PRO A 496 13.19 37.86 15.45
N GLU A 497 12.18 38.44 16.11
CA GLU A 497 12.34 39.28 17.30
C GLU A 497 12.29 38.48 18.63
N ALA A 498 12.00 37.18 18.56
CA ALA A 498 11.86 36.35 19.76
C ALA A 498 13.22 35.80 20.21
N GLY A 499 13.40 35.62 21.52
CA GLY A 499 14.53 34.83 22.02
C GLY A 499 14.31 33.36 21.65
N ILE A 500 15.24 32.77 20.90
CA ILE A 500 15.16 31.35 20.51
C ILE A 500 16.40 30.64 21.01
N TYR A 501 16.18 29.55 21.73
CA TYR A 501 17.22 28.76 22.37
C TYR A 501 17.09 27.31 21.94
N VAL A 502 18.22 26.65 21.68
CA VAL A 502 18.26 25.23 21.32
C VAL A 502 19.12 24.50 22.33
N ALA A 503 18.63 23.37 22.85
CA ALA A 503 19.38 22.49 23.73
C ALA A 503 19.54 21.11 23.07
N GLN A 504 20.79 20.65 22.97
CA GLN A 504 21.16 19.38 22.37
C GLN A 504 22.14 18.63 23.29
N PRO A 505 21.97 17.32 23.54
CA PRO A 505 22.91 16.56 24.37
C PRO A 505 24.31 16.52 23.74
N SER A 506 25.39 16.71 24.51
CA SER A 506 26.77 16.55 24.00
C SER A 506 27.03 15.11 23.54
N PRO A 507 27.75 14.90 22.41
CA PRO A 507 28.15 13.57 21.96
C PRO A 507 29.18 12.90 22.88
N LEU A 508 29.81 13.66 23.79
CA LEU A 508 30.77 13.16 24.76
C LEU A 508 30.06 12.85 26.09
N ALA A 509 30.32 11.67 26.62
CA ALA A 509 29.70 11.24 27.87
C ALA A 509 30.15 12.14 29.04
N ASN A 510 29.20 12.57 29.86
CA ASN A 510 29.39 13.44 31.03
C ASN A 510 29.80 14.90 30.71
N GLU A 511 29.57 15.37 29.48
CA GLU A 511 29.65 16.80 29.17
C GLU A 511 28.29 17.49 29.27
N SER A 512 28.30 18.82 29.41
CA SER A 512 27.10 19.66 29.38
C SER A 512 26.39 19.57 28.03
N ALA A 513 25.09 19.85 28.01
CA ALA A 513 24.38 20.02 26.74
C ALA A 513 25.00 21.20 25.94
N HIS A 514 25.03 21.07 24.61
CA HIS A 514 25.27 22.21 23.73
C HIS A 514 24.03 23.10 23.76
N LEU A 515 24.24 24.36 24.07
CA LEU A 515 23.21 25.38 24.13
C LEU A 515 23.49 26.41 23.04
N PHE A 516 22.48 26.70 22.22
CA PHE A 516 22.57 27.72 21.19
C PHE A 516 21.52 28.79 21.42
N ARG A 517 21.85 30.03 21.05
CA ARG A 517 20.95 31.17 21.08
C ARG A 517 20.90 31.82 19.70
N TRP A 518 19.70 32.18 19.25
CA TRP A 518 19.51 33.00 18.06
C TRP A 518 19.82 34.46 18.39
N ASP A 519 20.73 35.06 17.64
CA ASP A 519 20.96 36.50 17.64
C ASP A 519 20.11 37.16 16.54
N ALA A 520 19.12 37.95 16.97
CA ALA A 520 18.22 38.65 16.06
C ALA A 520 18.91 39.82 15.31
N GLU A 521 19.96 40.42 15.89
CA GLU A 521 20.69 41.53 15.27
C GLU A 521 21.59 41.02 14.14
N ASP A 522 22.33 39.94 14.39
CA ASP A 522 23.26 39.35 13.42
C ASP A 522 22.60 38.32 12.48
N GLY A 523 21.39 37.85 12.83
CA GLY A 523 20.69 36.81 12.08
C GLY A 523 21.45 35.49 12.04
N ALA A 524 22.11 35.15 13.16
CA ALA A 524 23.01 34.01 13.28
C ALA A 524 22.77 33.26 14.60
N TRP A 525 23.23 32.01 14.63
CA TRP A 525 23.24 31.21 15.85
C TRP A 525 24.57 31.39 16.57
N GLU A 526 24.49 31.50 17.90
CA GLU A 526 25.65 31.56 18.78
C GLU A 526 25.62 30.39 19.77
N GLU A 527 26.72 29.64 19.87
CA GLU A 527 26.89 28.66 20.94
C GLU A 527 27.17 29.36 22.28
N VAL A 528 26.40 28.99 23.30
CA VAL A 528 26.47 29.55 24.65
C VAL A 528 27.43 28.71 25.49
N ILE A 529 28.66 29.19 25.58
CA ILE A 529 29.75 28.47 26.24
C ILE A 529 30.06 29.06 27.62
N GLY A 530 30.13 28.19 28.63
CA GLY A 530 30.57 28.51 29.98
C GLY A 530 29.46 28.89 30.96
N SER A 531 29.65 28.53 32.23
CA SER A 531 28.60 28.63 33.26
C SER A 531 27.99 30.02 33.42
N HIS A 532 28.79 31.08 33.32
CA HIS A 532 28.29 32.45 33.45
C HIS A 532 27.37 32.88 32.30
N ALA A 533 27.65 32.44 31.07
CA ALA A 533 26.81 32.72 29.91
C ALA A 533 25.48 31.96 30.02
N ILE A 534 25.53 30.72 30.52
CA ILE A 534 24.35 29.89 30.77
C ILE A 534 23.48 30.49 31.89
N ASP A 535 24.08 30.97 32.98
CA ASP A 535 23.35 31.66 34.05
C ASP A 535 22.67 32.92 33.51
N THR A 536 23.37 33.72 32.70
CA THR A 536 22.82 34.93 32.07
C THR A 536 21.68 34.62 31.11
N LEU A 537 21.81 33.55 30.33
CA LEU A 537 20.74 33.03 29.49
C LEU A 537 19.54 32.62 30.34
N THR A 538 19.77 31.86 31.39
CA THR A 538 18.70 31.35 32.27
C THR A 538 17.97 32.50 32.97
N ASP A 539 18.69 33.54 33.39
CA ASP A 539 18.12 34.73 34.03
C ASP A 539 17.32 35.61 33.05
N SER A 540 17.62 35.55 31.75
CA SER A 540 16.92 36.32 30.70
C SER A 540 15.78 35.56 30.00
N LEU A 541 15.74 34.23 30.19
CA LEU A 541 14.75 33.35 29.59
C LEU A 541 13.34 33.60 30.14
N GLU A 542 12.44 34.06 29.27
CA GLU A 542 11.03 34.27 29.59
C GLU A 542 10.15 33.42 28.66
N LEU A 543 9.77 32.23 29.10
CA LEU A 543 8.98 31.25 28.32
C LEU A 543 7.55 31.69 27.92
N SER A 544 7.19 32.94 28.25
CA SER A 544 5.98 33.59 27.73
C SER A 544 6.22 34.36 26.43
N ARG A 545 7.48 34.69 26.11
CA ARG A 545 7.94 35.37 24.90
C ARG A 545 8.99 34.60 24.10
N ASP A 546 9.74 33.71 24.76
CA ASP A 546 10.88 33.00 24.19
C ASP A 546 10.55 31.54 23.84
N TYR A 547 11.29 31.00 22.87
CA TYR A 547 11.20 29.63 22.39
C TYR A 547 12.41 28.81 22.86
N VAL A 548 12.15 27.61 23.37
CA VAL A 548 13.18 26.62 23.69
C VAL A 548 12.90 25.36 22.88
N VAL A 549 13.84 24.94 22.04
CA VAL A 549 13.76 23.73 21.23
C VAL A 549 14.76 22.69 21.75
N ILE A 550 14.25 21.53 22.18
CA ILE A 550 15.06 20.42 22.68
C ILE A 550 15.24 19.37 21.59
N ARG A 551 16.49 18.95 21.35
CA ARG A 551 16.88 18.05 20.25
C ARG A 551 17.52 16.75 20.77
N PRO A 552 16.73 15.78 21.25
CA PRO A 552 17.27 14.58 21.88
C PRO A 552 18.02 13.64 20.91
N TYR A 553 17.75 13.72 19.61
CA TYR A 553 18.39 12.85 18.60
C TYR A 553 19.72 13.38 18.06
N ARG A 554 20.14 14.59 18.49
CA ARG A 554 21.33 15.28 17.98
C ARG A 554 21.31 15.42 16.45
N GLY A 555 22.48 15.63 15.85
CA GLY A 555 22.67 15.73 14.41
C GLY A 555 23.32 17.06 14.05
N TYR A 556 22.81 17.72 13.02
CA TYR A 556 23.29 19.05 12.65
C TYR A 556 22.89 20.08 13.70
N THR A 557 23.86 20.84 14.21
CA THR A 557 23.64 22.01 15.07
C THR A 557 22.85 23.09 14.31
N PRO A 558 22.31 24.10 15.00
CA PRO A 558 21.67 25.24 14.34
C PRO A 558 22.58 25.99 13.36
N GLU A 559 23.90 26.01 13.61
CA GLU A 559 24.94 26.51 12.71
C GLU A 559 25.23 25.58 11.51
N ASN A 560 24.50 24.46 11.42
CA ASN A 560 24.60 23.44 10.39
C ASN A 560 25.92 22.64 10.42
N ASP A 561 26.56 22.57 11.58
CA ASP A 561 27.70 21.68 11.84
C ASP A 561 27.21 20.29 12.25
N TYR A 562 27.77 19.25 11.65
CA TYR A 562 27.33 17.89 11.94
C TYR A 562 27.94 17.36 13.24
N GLU A 563 27.08 17.00 14.20
CA GLU A 563 27.43 16.15 15.34
C GLU A 563 26.85 14.74 15.17
N ARG A 564 27.39 13.79 15.95
CA ARG A 564 26.95 12.39 15.91
C ARG A 564 25.47 12.28 16.28
N ALA A 565 24.64 11.94 15.29
CA ALA A 565 23.22 11.70 15.48
C ALA A 565 22.94 10.32 16.08
N LEU A 566 21.86 10.22 16.88
CA LEU A 566 21.35 8.93 17.32
C LEU A 566 20.68 8.21 16.14
N THR A 567 21.28 7.12 15.69
CA THR A 567 20.89 6.42 14.45
C THR A 567 20.77 4.90 14.57
N THR A 568 21.25 4.32 15.67
CA THR A 568 21.28 2.87 15.88
C THR A 568 20.42 2.48 17.09
N GLU A 569 20.14 1.20 17.24
CA GLU A 569 19.33 0.68 18.36
C GLU A 569 20.04 0.93 19.70
N ASP A 570 21.36 0.71 19.75
CA ASP A 570 22.20 0.97 20.92
C ASP A 570 22.26 2.46 21.28
N HIS A 571 22.31 3.34 20.28
CA HIS A 571 22.22 4.78 20.50
C HIS A 571 20.91 5.15 21.23
N TYR A 572 19.77 4.63 20.81
CA TYR A 572 18.49 4.91 21.49
C TYR A 572 18.39 4.24 22.86
N LEU A 573 19.06 3.11 23.07
CA LEU A 573 18.97 2.37 24.32
C LEU A 573 19.86 2.98 25.42
N PHE A 574 21.07 3.41 25.05
CA PHE A 574 22.11 3.83 25.99
C PHE A 574 22.42 5.33 25.97
N GLU A 575 22.15 6.04 24.86
CA GLU A 575 22.50 7.45 24.72
C GLU A 575 21.29 8.40 24.65
N ALA A 576 20.07 7.90 24.47
CA ALA A 576 18.87 8.73 24.52
C ALA A 576 18.60 9.17 25.97
N GLN A 577 19.02 10.40 26.28
CA GLN A 577 18.91 11.02 27.60
C GLN A 577 17.49 11.56 27.85
N SER A 578 17.06 11.47 29.11
CA SER A 578 15.97 12.26 29.64
C SER A 578 16.37 13.74 29.75
N LEU A 579 15.38 14.62 29.97
CA LEU A 579 15.65 16.05 30.19
C LEU A 579 16.60 16.29 31.38
N ALA A 580 16.40 15.54 32.47
CA ALA A 580 17.19 15.67 33.69
C ALA A 580 18.65 15.23 33.49
N GLU A 581 18.87 14.17 32.69
CA GLU A 581 20.22 13.72 32.34
C GLU A 581 20.91 14.73 31.42
N MET A 582 20.19 15.24 30.41
CA MET A 582 20.69 16.19 29.42
C MET A 582 21.13 17.51 30.06
N LEU A 583 20.37 18.02 31.03
CA LEU A 583 20.64 19.30 31.69
C LEU A 583 21.19 19.13 33.11
N SER A 584 21.84 17.99 33.39
CA SER A 584 22.37 17.66 34.72
C SER A 584 23.44 18.64 35.22
N HIS A 585 24.10 19.36 34.30
CA HIS A 585 25.11 20.38 34.61
C HIS A 585 24.51 21.80 34.66
N GLU A 586 23.24 21.96 34.29
CA GLU A 586 22.53 23.24 34.19
C GLU A 586 21.22 23.21 35.02
N PRO A 587 21.28 23.02 36.35
CA PRO A 587 20.10 22.75 37.19
C PRO A 587 19.06 23.88 37.14
N ARG A 588 19.48 25.15 37.02
CA ARG A 588 18.55 26.28 36.93
C ARG A 588 17.78 26.28 35.60
N LEU A 589 18.46 25.93 34.50
CA LEU A 589 17.83 25.81 33.18
C LEU A 589 16.89 24.60 33.15
N TYR A 590 17.32 23.47 33.74
CA TYR A 590 16.47 22.30 33.95
C TYR A 590 15.19 22.68 34.70
N GLU A 591 15.30 23.34 35.86
CA GLU A 591 14.16 23.75 36.68
C GLU A 591 13.22 24.68 35.91
N ALA A 592 13.75 25.64 35.13
CA ALA A 592 12.94 26.55 34.31
C ALA A 592 12.15 25.81 33.22
N ILE A 593 12.81 24.87 32.52
CA ILE A 593 12.18 24.07 31.47
C ILE A 593 11.18 23.09 32.08
N GLU A 594 11.57 22.35 33.12
CA GLU A 594 10.73 21.39 33.82
C GLU A 594 9.46 22.05 34.38
N ALA A 595 9.59 23.21 35.03
CA ALA A 595 8.45 23.96 35.53
C ALA A 595 7.45 24.28 34.41
N SER A 596 7.93 24.65 33.22
CA SER A 596 7.09 24.91 32.05
C SER A 596 6.39 23.64 31.55
N LEU A 597 7.09 22.51 31.50
CA LEU A 597 6.51 21.21 31.15
C LEU A 597 5.44 20.77 32.17
N GLN A 598 5.64 21.08 33.45
CA GLN A 598 4.72 20.76 34.55
C GLN A 598 3.45 21.63 34.59
N LEU A 599 3.40 22.77 33.86
CA LEU A 599 2.21 23.63 33.78
C LEU A 599 1.00 22.95 33.11
N LYS A 600 1.09 21.66 32.76
CA LYS A 600 0.05 20.85 32.09
C LYS A 600 -0.46 21.49 30.80
N ARG A 601 0.41 22.24 30.10
CA ARG A 601 0.11 22.73 28.75
C ARG A 601 -0.10 21.52 27.83
N PRO A 602 -1.13 21.54 26.97
CA PRO A 602 -1.36 20.45 26.04
C PRO A 602 -0.21 20.34 25.02
N TRP A 603 0.01 19.13 24.51
CA TRP A 603 1.00 18.86 23.48
C TRP A 603 0.34 18.64 22.12
N LEU A 604 0.86 19.28 21.08
CA LEU A 604 0.67 18.84 19.71
C LEU A 604 1.78 17.83 19.38
N ILE A 605 1.41 16.59 19.13
CA ILE A 605 2.34 15.50 18.83
C ILE A 605 2.14 15.11 17.37
N THR A 606 3.16 15.23 16.53
CA THR A 606 3.04 14.90 15.10
C THR A 606 4.35 14.33 14.56
N GLY A 607 4.30 13.47 13.55
CA GLY A 607 5.48 12.77 13.00
C GLY A 607 6.05 11.69 13.92
N THR A 608 5.35 11.36 15.01
CA THR A 608 5.70 10.29 15.94
C THR A 608 4.78 9.10 15.76
N SER A 609 5.22 7.93 16.22
CA SER A 609 4.50 6.67 16.06
C SER A 609 4.69 5.84 17.33
N LEU A 610 3.63 5.19 17.81
CA LEU A 610 3.64 4.33 18.99
C LEU A 610 4.10 2.91 18.67
N VAL A 611 4.22 2.52 17.40
CA VAL A 611 4.72 1.19 17.01
C VAL A 611 6.23 1.02 17.24
N PRO A 612 7.13 1.85 16.69
CA PRO A 612 8.56 1.70 16.87
C PRO A 612 8.95 2.10 18.30
N TRP A 613 9.80 1.30 18.92
CA TRP A 613 10.08 1.45 20.34
C TRP A 613 10.91 2.70 20.66
N ASN A 614 11.71 3.21 19.73
CA ASN A 614 12.55 4.40 19.92
C ASN A 614 11.71 5.67 20.16
N HIS A 615 10.59 5.84 19.45
CA HIS A 615 9.65 6.93 19.71
C HIS A 615 8.97 6.81 21.06
N ARG A 616 8.52 5.58 21.40
CA ARG A 616 7.98 5.32 22.75
C ARG A 616 9.04 5.61 23.81
N LYS A 617 10.29 5.20 23.61
CA LYS A 617 11.37 5.43 24.56
C LYS A 617 11.54 6.92 24.84
N ILE A 618 11.55 7.77 23.82
CA ILE A 618 11.58 9.23 24.02
C ILE A 618 10.36 9.75 24.78
N LEU A 619 9.15 9.30 24.42
CA LEU A 619 7.94 9.69 25.16
C LEU A 619 8.05 9.31 26.65
N HIS A 620 8.54 8.12 26.98
CA HIS A 620 8.74 7.69 28.36
C HIS A 620 9.94 8.36 29.05
N SER A 621 10.93 8.84 28.31
CA SER A 621 12.08 9.57 28.87
C SER A 621 11.78 11.03 29.21
N PHE A 622 10.83 11.66 28.50
CA PHE A 622 10.50 13.08 28.67
C PHE A 622 9.19 13.32 29.43
N PHE A 623 8.31 12.31 29.50
CA PHE A 623 7.02 12.44 30.15
C PHE A 623 6.79 11.30 31.13
N GLU A 624 6.51 11.62 32.38
CA GLU A 624 5.88 10.66 33.30
C GLU A 624 4.46 10.34 32.83
N ARG A 625 3.77 11.37 32.32
CA ARG A 625 2.42 11.31 31.78
C ARG A 625 2.12 12.54 30.92
N LEU A 626 1.49 12.32 29.77
CA LEU A 626 0.99 13.42 28.93
C LEU A 626 -0.31 14.05 29.50
N PRO A 627 -0.50 15.37 29.36
CA PRO A 627 -1.78 16.01 29.66
C PRO A 627 -2.92 15.43 28.80
N GLU A 628 -4.08 15.18 29.40
CA GLU A 628 -5.24 14.58 28.70
C GLU A 628 -5.76 15.47 27.55
N SER A 629 -5.53 16.78 27.63
CA SER A 629 -5.87 17.74 26.57
C SER A 629 -4.86 17.82 25.43
N SER A 630 -3.88 16.91 25.39
CA SER A 630 -2.92 16.84 24.28
C SER A 630 -3.58 16.22 23.04
N LEU A 631 -3.02 16.51 21.88
CA LEU A 631 -3.49 16.04 20.58
C LEU A 631 -2.35 15.35 19.83
N ALA A 632 -2.57 14.10 19.42
CA ALA A 632 -1.71 13.43 18.46
C ALA A 632 -2.26 13.55 17.04
N ILE A 633 -1.41 13.90 16.08
CA ILE A 633 -1.71 13.78 14.66
C ILE A 633 -1.12 12.46 14.17
N ALA A 634 -1.97 11.44 14.05
CA ALA A 634 -1.57 10.13 13.58
C ALA A 634 -1.52 10.09 12.05
N ASN A 635 -0.50 9.41 11.52
CA ASN A 635 -0.40 9.16 10.09
C ASN A 635 -1.51 8.19 9.65
N PRO A 636 -2.34 8.54 8.64
CA PRO A 636 -3.42 7.68 8.15
C PRO A 636 -2.95 6.29 7.71
N ALA A 637 -1.71 6.15 7.23
CA ALA A 637 -1.15 4.87 6.80
C ALA A 637 -0.76 3.92 7.96
N GLU A 638 -0.59 4.43 9.19
CA GLU A 638 -0.12 3.63 10.32
C GLU A 638 -1.26 3.14 11.23
N ASN A 639 -2.48 3.65 11.06
CA ASN A 639 -3.69 3.26 11.80
C ASN A 639 -3.48 3.23 13.34
N GLU A 640 -2.80 4.24 13.87
CA GLU A 640 -2.46 4.31 15.29
C GLU A 640 -3.46 5.07 16.16
N GLU A 641 -4.52 5.65 15.58
CA GLU A 641 -5.51 6.50 16.28
C GLU A 641 -6.00 5.84 17.57
N SER A 642 -6.44 4.59 17.48
CA SER A 642 -6.90 3.82 18.65
C SER A 642 -5.83 3.58 19.71
N LEU A 643 -4.54 3.57 19.37
CA LEU A 643 -3.46 3.42 20.36
C LEU A 643 -3.32 4.70 21.20
N TRP A 644 -3.38 5.86 20.55
CA TRP A 644 -3.32 7.17 21.22
C TRP A 644 -4.56 7.39 22.11
N GLU A 645 -5.75 7.14 21.56
CA GLU A 645 -7.04 7.30 22.27
C GLU A 645 -7.23 6.31 23.43
N ASN A 646 -6.60 5.14 23.38
CA ASN A 646 -6.65 4.18 24.49
C ASN A 646 -5.46 4.33 25.45
N GLY A 647 -4.53 5.26 25.18
CA GLY A 647 -3.30 5.41 25.96
C GLY A 647 -2.34 4.23 25.89
N GLN A 648 -2.46 3.36 24.87
CA GLN A 648 -1.64 2.16 24.75
C GLN A 648 -0.22 2.53 24.33
N GLY A 649 0.76 2.19 25.16
CA GLY A 649 2.17 2.53 24.90
C GLY A 649 2.56 3.95 25.32
N LEU A 650 1.60 4.79 25.72
CA LEU A 650 1.87 6.12 26.27
C LEU A 650 2.37 6.07 27.71
N PRO A 651 3.20 7.06 28.11
CA PRO A 651 3.58 7.24 29.51
C PRO A 651 2.34 7.48 30.38
N GLY A 652 2.25 6.77 31.50
CA GLY A 652 1.08 6.77 32.38
C GLY A 652 -0.17 6.08 31.82
N ARG A 653 -0.11 5.49 30.61
CA ARG A 653 -1.20 4.75 29.94
C ARG A 653 -2.53 5.49 29.86
N LYS A 654 -2.47 6.79 29.56
CA LYS A 654 -3.66 7.63 29.48
C LYS A 654 -3.93 8.10 28.08
N ALA A 655 -5.20 8.04 27.73
CA ALA A 655 -5.77 8.54 26.49
C ALA A 655 -5.44 10.03 26.30
N ILE A 656 -5.17 10.39 25.06
CA ILE A 656 -5.17 11.77 24.56
C ILE A 656 -5.98 11.81 23.26
N ASP A 657 -6.42 12.99 22.86
CA ASP A 657 -7.15 13.15 21.61
C ASP A 657 -6.24 12.80 20.42
N CYS A 658 -6.84 12.25 19.36
CA CYS A 658 -6.11 11.92 18.14
C CYS A 658 -6.88 12.35 16.90
N VAL A 659 -6.16 12.88 15.92
CA VAL A 659 -6.69 13.24 14.61
C VAL A 659 -5.81 12.58 13.56
N THR A 660 -6.44 12.01 12.53
CA THR A 660 -5.73 11.43 11.39
C THR A 660 -5.61 12.43 10.24
N ALA A 661 -4.36 12.71 9.84
CA ALA A 661 -4.05 13.63 8.76
C ALA A 661 -2.67 13.38 8.13
N SER A 662 -2.54 13.63 6.83
CA SER A 662 -1.23 13.69 6.18
C SER A 662 -0.47 14.97 6.58
N SER A 663 0.84 15.03 6.30
CA SER A 663 1.63 16.25 6.57
C SER A 663 1.13 17.45 5.76
N GLU A 664 0.72 17.23 4.50
CA GLU A 664 0.16 18.27 3.63
C GLU A 664 -1.19 18.78 4.13
N GLU A 665 -2.05 17.87 4.59
CA GLU A 665 -3.36 18.20 5.14
C GLU A 665 -3.21 19.00 6.43
N LEU A 666 -2.32 18.56 7.34
CA LEU A 666 -1.99 19.31 8.55
C LEU A 666 -1.40 20.68 8.21
N ALA A 667 -0.46 20.77 7.27
CA ALA A 667 0.13 22.04 6.84
C ALA A 667 -0.95 22.99 6.30
N ALA A 668 -1.87 22.50 5.47
CA ALA A 668 -2.99 23.29 4.94
C ALA A 668 -3.93 23.78 6.04
N TRP A 669 -4.25 22.94 7.04
CA TRP A 669 -5.05 23.34 8.20
C TRP A 669 -4.36 24.41 9.02
N LEU A 670 -3.07 24.24 9.30
CA LEU A 670 -2.29 25.22 10.05
C LEU A 670 -2.22 26.53 9.27
N ASP A 671 -1.91 26.51 7.97
CA ASP A 671 -1.87 27.67 7.06
C ASP A 671 -3.18 28.48 7.07
N ALA A 672 -4.33 27.81 7.23
CA ALA A 672 -5.62 28.47 7.35
C ALA A 672 -5.87 29.13 8.72
N MET A 673 -5.06 28.83 9.74
CA MET A 673 -5.18 29.42 11.07
C MET A 673 -4.49 30.78 11.16
N PRO A 674 -5.05 31.74 11.92
CA PRO A 674 -4.35 32.96 12.25
C PRO A 674 -3.09 32.62 13.08
N PRO A 675 -2.02 33.43 12.98
CA PRO A 675 -0.87 33.30 13.88
C PRO A 675 -1.33 33.45 15.34
N PRO A 676 -0.63 32.82 16.29
CA PRO A 676 -0.99 32.87 17.70
C PRO A 676 -1.08 34.32 18.15
N ARG A 677 -2.10 34.63 18.94
CA ARG A 677 -2.20 35.93 19.61
C ARG A 677 -1.05 36.01 20.59
N VAL A 678 0.03 36.70 20.21
CA VAL A 678 1.02 37.17 21.18
C VAL A 678 0.24 37.95 22.22
N LEU A 679 0.22 37.47 23.46
CA LEU A 679 -0.32 38.22 24.58
C LEU A 679 0.51 39.48 24.72
N ARG A 680 0.15 40.54 23.99
CA ARG A 680 0.67 41.89 24.22
C ARG A 680 0.18 42.27 25.61
N GLN A 681 1.01 42.06 26.62
CA GLN A 681 0.80 42.72 27.91
C GLN A 681 1.04 44.21 27.68
N GLY A 682 -0.02 44.99 27.86
CA GLY A 682 -0.01 46.42 27.56
C GLY A 682 -1.35 47.11 27.82
N ALA A 683 -1.87 46.92 29.04
CA ALA A 683 -2.51 47.97 29.83
C ALA A 683 -2.43 47.59 31.31
#